data_AF-A0A2H1GT20-F1
#
_entry.id   AF-A0A2H1GT20-F1
#
_cell.length_a   1.000
_cell.length_b   1.000
_cell.length_c   1.000
_cell.angle_alpha   90.00
_cell.angle_beta   90.00
_cell.angle_gamma   90.00
#
_symmetry.space_group_name_H-M   'P 1'
#
loop_
_entity.id
_entity.type
_entity.pdbx_description
1 polymer ?
#
loop_
_entity_poly.entity_id
_entity_poly.type
_entity_poly.pdbx_seq_one_letter_code
_entity_poly.pdbx_strand_id
1 'polypeptide(L)'
;MADTDYRRDDRGRGGQGGGGRFNKRKRRDDDDFDQSFRNQRPRQEPPPGTRIRRGLLELAEDAGRLPHEVAANLAKLTAETYEDEYVRDTFCTVALKLVVEQPFKIPFVAAVVLYGNAEKSEMARDVIKRAGEQLQDALEAGHWREFKLLLRFLACMAPLFEEDGVLPILDELFNRAVDLQTASSEDAVGIELVKIILLTIPYLVASSTDASLQQKVSELLEKTEIVASTPHALEVLVDPYPAQEGREEEKAMICASVISLIQAQLADEATSGWKLICIPRPYDPSFKPSAKVEGNGEEAPAESNGDNETKVAAKHAFPAINVPSPVNQGSKALLPEVYFSLFADQDIESVPPTTNIASSLLRDTITDTINILDYNRNAVAKFLNEIDCFWAQDTFVKRSTTFDKLRDLGPGKPTWKPEDVIIDAVFSQIFQLPSPEHRLVYYHSLITESCKISPGAIAPSLGRAIRFLFRNIDQMDMELSYRFMDWFAHHLSNFEFRWKWTEWVPEVELSNLSPKKAFINGVLDKEIRLSFAKRIRETLPEPYHKLIPASKEKDIPDFKFNNDQTPYAKEGREVLALLKKKAAEEEIQKVLDSVHAQASERGVEDPLVPSTDIYMTSILSIGSKSLSHVLSTIDRCKERLLEIGGRSEAARRQIVASVLDFWCDHPGTAVNIVDKLLNYTIITPMAVVQLAVQDRIDRGRALASSQVYEMVSITMFKVTNRVRQVLRERNNIKLPFEQRQQIDEALPRERQGMRDLFAAIEDAVSSVAAGANDEMIERYDGDSEEQHLIQLWGSRWARVWRRKAAVEEALVGDAAVPELVQPPVVDVAEEQQRDDDMDQV
;
A
#
# COMPACT_ATOMS: atom_id res chain seq x y z
N MET A 1 -13.34 -28.87 -4.46
CA MET A 1 -13.67 -29.89 -3.43
C MET A 1 -13.77 -29.15 -2.10
N ALA A 2 -14.85 -29.16 -1.34
CA ALA A 2 -16.03 -30.01 -1.34
C ALA A 2 -17.31 -29.15 -1.40
N ASP A 3 -18.23 -29.59 -2.27
CA ASP A 3 -19.63 -29.22 -2.32
C ASP A 3 -20.42 -29.97 -1.24
N THR A 4 -21.53 -29.36 -0.79
CA THR A 4 -22.65 -30.10 -0.20
C THR A 4 -23.90 -29.90 -1.05
N ASP A 5 -24.24 -30.97 -1.75
CA ASP A 5 -25.48 -31.26 -2.48
C ASP A 5 -26.75 -31.14 -1.62
N TYR A 6 -27.86 -30.73 -2.24
CA TYR A 6 -29.15 -31.39 -2.03
C TYR A 6 -29.93 -31.49 -3.35
N ARG A 7 -30.07 -32.73 -3.84
CA ARG A 7 -30.87 -33.19 -4.99
C ARG A 7 -32.37 -33.20 -4.68
N ARG A 8 -33.20 -33.02 -5.71
CA ARG A 8 -34.09 -34.10 -6.20
C ARG A 8 -34.71 -33.81 -7.57
N ASP A 9 -34.50 -34.77 -8.47
CA ASP A 9 -35.15 -34.97 -9.76
C ASP A 9 -36.67 -35.15 -9.66
N ASP A 10 -37.41 -34.76 -10.70
CA ASP A 10 -38.27 -35.74 -11.39
C ASP A 10 -38.48 -35.41 -12.87
N ARG A 11 -38.55 -36.47 -13.68
CA ARG A 11 -38.60 -36.49 -15.14
C ARG A 11 -40.03 -36.62 -15.65
N GLY A 12 -40.34 -35.90 -16.73
CA GLY A 12 -40.77 -36.57 -17.97
C GLY A 12 -42.26 -36.60 -18.36
N ARG A 13 -42.47 -36.03 -19.57
CA ARG A 13 -43.42 -36.42 -20.65
C ARG A 13 -44.90 -36.01 -20.57
N GLY A 14 -45.27 -35.17 -21.55
CA GLY A 14 -46.27 -35.56 -22.54
C GLY A 14 -47.24 -34.48 -23.03
N GLY A 15 -47.07 -34.04 -24.29
CA GLY A 15 -48.22 -33.91 -25.21
C GLY A 15 -48.89 -32.55 -25.45
N GLN A 16 -48.41 -31.85 -26.50
CA GLN A 16 -49.19 -31.52 -27.72
C GLN A 16 -50.33 -30.46 -27.71
N GLY A 17 -50.17 -29.46 -28.60
CA GLY A 17 -51.24 -28.68 -29.26
C GLY A 17 -51.59 -27.35 -28.57
N GLY A 18 -51.69 -26.19 -29.21
CA GLY A 18 -51.83 -25.86 -30.62
C GLY A 18 -52.91 -24.77 -30.78
N GLY A 19 -52.50 -23.53 -31.09
CA GLY A 19 -53.31 -22.55 -31.84
C GLY A 19 -54.34 -21.68 -31.09
N GLY A 20 -54.47 -20.42 -31.56
CA GLY A 20 -55.80 -19.78 -31.64
C GLY A 20 -56.08 -18.49 -30.86
N ARG A 21 -55.43 -17.39 -31.27
CA ARG A 21 -56.07 -16.12 -31.73
C ARG A 21 -57.50 -15.72 -31.26
N PHE A 22 -57.57 -14.47 -30.77
CA PHE A 22 -58.63 -13.42 -30.90
C PHE A 22 -59.93 -13.42 -30.03
N ASN A 23 -59.99 -12.43 -29.13
CA ASN A 23 -61.06 -11.43 -28.89
C ASN A 23 -62.53 -11.74 -29.26
N LYS A 24 -63.45 -11.62 -28.27
CA LYS A 24 -64.43 -10.50 -28.14
C LYS A 24 -65.44 -10.67 -26.98
N ARG A 25 -65.57 -9.60 -26.19
CA ARG A 25 -66.80 -8.92 -25.69
C ARG A 25 -67.78 -9.65 -24.74
N LYS A 26 -67.76 -9.15 -23.48
CA LYS A 26 -68.83 -8.41 -22.75
C LYS A 26 -70.25 -8.99 -22.70
N ARG A 27 -70.70 -9.31 -21.47
CA ARG A 27 -71.97 -8.96 -20.79
C ARG A 27 -71.99 -9.71 -19.44
N ARG A 28 -72.53 -9.25 -18.31
CA ARG A 28 -72.92 -7.98 -17.67
C ARG A 28 -73.64 -8.43 -16.37
N ASP A 29 -73.59 -7.61 -15.33
CA ASP A 29 -74.49 -7.59 -14.15
C ASP A 29 -74.26 -8.73 -13.13
N ASP A 30 -74.18 -8.54 -11.80
CA ASP A 30 -74.26 -7.40 -10.89
C ASP A 30 -73.62 -7.90 -9.57
N ASP A 31 -72.79 -7.08 -8.92
CA ASP A 31 -72.58 -7.05 -7.46
C ASP A 31 -71.62 -5.89 -7.15
N ASP A 32 -72.14 -4.68 -7.36
CA ASP A 32 -71.66 -3.46 -6.75
C ASP A 32 -72.14 -3.49 -5.29
N PHE A 33 -71.25 -3.79 -4.33
CA PHE A 33 -71.25 -3.32 -2.93
C PHE A 33 -70.19 -4.09 -2.12
N ASP A 34 -68.90 -3.94 -2.42
CA ASP A 34 -67.81 -4.16 -1.43
C ASP A 34 -66.40 -3.73 -1.93
N GLN A 35 -66.28 -2.47 -2.37
CA GLN A 35 -64.99 -1.81 -2.51
C GLN A 35 -64.89 -0.62 -1.56
N SER A 36 -64.75 -0.93 -0.27
CA SER A 36 -64.13 -0.02 0.69
C SER A 36 -63.29 -0.85 1.65
N PHE A 37 -62.05 -0.41 1.91
CA PHE A 37 -61.07 -1.01 2.83
C PHE A 37 -60.20 -2.18 2.33
N ARG A 38 -59.48 -1.98 1.22
CA ARG A 38 -58.09 -2.50 1.17
C ARG A 38 -57.16 -1.42 1.71
N ASN A 39 -56.81 -1.54 3.00
CA ASN A 39 -55.77 -0.78 3.67
C ASN A 39 -54.48 -0.79 2.84
N GLN A 40 -54.23 0.26 2.07
CA GLN A 40 -52.87 0.65 1.70
C GLN A 40 -52.20 1.05 3.02
N ARG A 41 -51.28 0.23 3.53
CA ARG A 41 -50.40 0.67 4.61
C ARG A 41 -49.70 1.94 4.10
N PRO A 42 -49.79 3.09 4.78
CA PRO A 42 -49.01 4.26 4.41
C PRO A 42 -47.53 3.85 4.37
N ARG A 43 -46.83 4.17 3.29
CA ARG A 43 -45.38 4.00 3.23
C ARG A 43 -44.81 4.97 4.24
N GLN A 44 -44.58 4.51 5.46
CA GLN A 44 -44.12 5.34 6.57
C GLN A 44 -42.78 5.97 6.14
N GLU A 45 -42.75 7.29 6.00
CA GLU A 45 -41.52 7.98 5.67
C GLU A 45 -40.48 7.70 6.75
N PRO A 46 -39.22 7.39 6.38
CA PRO A 46 -38.18 7.17 7.35
C PRO A 46 -38.00 8.43 8.23
N PRO A 47 -37.63 8.26 9.52
CA PRO A 47 -37.41 9.37 10.44
C PRO A 47 -36.47 10.44 9.84
N PRO A 48 -36.65 11.74 10.18
CA PRO A 48 -35.81 12.82 9.66
C PRO A 48 -34.31 12.54 9.80
N GLY A 49 -33.85 12.07 10.95
CA GLY A 49 -32.44 11.70 11.17
C GLY A 49 -31.93 10.61 10.21
N THR A 50 -32.76 9.61 9.88
CA THR A 50 -32.39 8.58 8.90
C THR A 50 -32.31 9.12 7.48
N ARG A 51 -33.20 10.06 7.12
CA ARG A 51 -33.14 10.77 5.82
C ARG A 51 -31.90 11.65 5.71
N ILE A 52 -31.57 12.37 6.79
CA ILE A 52 -30.38 13.23 6.86
C ILE A 52 -29.12 12.39 6.76
N ARG A 53 -29.02 11.29 7.52
CA ARG A 53 -27.91 10.34 7.41
C ARG A 53 -27.73 9.83 5.98
N ARG A 54 -28.82 9.39 5.33
CA ARG A 54 -28.76 8.92 3.93
C ARG A 54 -28.31 10.04 2.99
N GLY A 55 -28.88 11.24 3.13
CA GLY A 55 -28.52 12.40 2.31
C GLY A 55 -27.06 12.83 2.45
N LEU A 56 -26.51 12.79 3.67
CA LEU A 56 -25.09 13.03 3.93
C LEU A 56 -24.20 11.95 3.31
N LEU A 57 -24.61 10.68 3.37
CA LEU A 57 -23.84 9.58 2.79
C LEU A 57 -23.84 9.61 1.26
N GLU A 58 -24.95 9.98 0.62
CA GLU A 58 -25.10 10.04 -0.86
C GLU A 58 -24.55 11.34 -1.48
N LEU A 59 -23.95 12.20 -0.66
CA LEU A 59 -23.54 13.54 -1.05
C LEU A 59 -22.42 13.48 -2.09
N ALA A 60 -22.60 14.20 -3.21
CA ALA A 60 -21.73 14.19 -4.38
C ALA A 60 -21.59 12.83 -5.11
N GLU A 61 -22.46 11.84 -4.87
CA GLU A 61 -22.45 10.57 -5.63
C GLU A 61 -23.40 10.57 -6.84
N ASP A 62 -24.38 11.49 -6.90
CA ASP A 62 -25.35 11.60 -8.00
C ASP A 62 -24.92 12.68 -9.01
N ALA A 63 -24.34 12.25 -10.13
CA ALA A 63 -23.93 13.15 -11.23
C ALA A 63 -25.10 13.91 -11.88
N GLY A 64 -26.36 13.51 -11.64
CA GLY A 64 -27.55 14.16 -12.17
C GLY A 64 -28.05 15.34 -11.34
N ARG A 65 -27.52 15.56 -10.12
CA ARG A 65 -27.95 16.64 -9.21
C ARG A 65 -26.83 17.63 -8.99
N LEU A 66 -27.19 18.90 -8.91
CA LEU A 66 -26.24 19.96 -8.60
C LEU A 66 -25.85 19.87 -7.11
N PRO A 67 -24.55 19.79 -6.77
CA PRO A 67 -24.13 19.58 -5.38
C PRO A 67 -24.58 20.68 -4.41
N HIS A 68 -24.64 21.93 -4.87
CA HIS A 68 -25.12 23.06 -4.06
C HIS A 68 -26.61 22.92 -3.71
N GLU A 69 -27.44 22.44 -4.64
CA GLU A 69 -28.87 22.21 -4.38
C GLU A 69 -29.07 21.09 -3.34
N VAL A 70 -28.32 19.99 -3.47
CA VAL A 70 -28.38 18.88 -2.51
C VAL A 70 -27.94 19.35 -1.12
N ALA A 71 -26.85 20.10 -1.03
CA ALA A 71 -26.34 20.62 0.23
C ALA A 71 -27.33 21.59 0.91
N ALA A 72 -27.89 22.54 0.15
CA ALA A 72 -28.86 23.51 0.66
C ALA A 72 -30.17 22.84 1.12
N ASN A 73 -30.69 21.88 0.35
CA ASN A 73 -31.91 21.15 0.72
C ASN A 73 -31.71 20.30 1.98
N LEU A 74 -30.55 19.66 2.11
CA LEU A 74 -30.21 18.86 3.28
C LEU A 74 -30.01 19.71 4.53
N ALA A 75 -29.37 20.87 4.38
CA ALA A 75 -29.21 21.87 5.43
C ALA A 75 -30.57 22.35 5.95
N LYS A 76 -31.49 22.71 5.04
CA LYS A 76 -32.85 23.13 5.38
C LYS A 76 -33.63 22.05 6.12
N LEU A 77 -33.63 20.81 5.61
CA LEU A 77 -34.30 19.67 6.27
C LEU A 77 -33.77 19.45 7.70
N THR A 78 -32.45 19.59 7.86
CA THR A 78 -31.79 19.46 9.16
C THR A 78 -32.18 20.60 10.09
N ALA A 79 -32.18 21.85 9.61
CA ALA A 79 -32.54 23.03 10.39
C ALA A 79 -33.99 22.98 10.90
N GLU A 80 -34.94 22.57 10.05
CA GLU A 80 -36.36 22.43 10.38
C GLU A 80 -36.61 21.38 11.48
N THR A 81 -35.72 20.39 11.62
CA THR A 81 -35.87 19.28 12.57
C THR A 81 -34.79 19.25 13.65
N TYR A 82 -34.01 20.32 13.79
CA TYR A 82 -32.81 20.36 14.66
C TYR A 82 -33.13 20.40 16.16
N GLU A 83 -34.38 20.62 16.56
CA GLU A 83 -34.81 20.54 17.95
C GLU A 83 -34.80 19.10 18.48
N ASP A 84 -34.89 18.11 17.57
CA ASP A 84 -34.77 16.70 17.90
C ASP A 84 -33.29 16.34 18.19
N GLU A 85 -33.04 15.87 19.40
CA GLU A 85 -31.71 15.44 19.85
C GLU A 85 -31.12 14.33 18.96
N TYR A 86 -31.95 13.40 18.49
CA TYR A 86 -31.49 12.35 17.59
C TYR A 86 -31.03 12.92 16.24
N VAL A 87 -31.74 13.94 15.71
CA VAL A 87 -31.34 14.62 14.47
C VAL A 87 -30.04 15.37 14.66
N ARG A 88 -29.93 16.17 15.73
CA ARG A 88 -28.74 16.94 16.07
C ARG A 88 -27.51 16.03 16.18
N ASP A 89 -27.62 14.96 16.96
CA ASP A 89 -26.50 14.04 17.18
C ASP A 89 -26.14 13.27 15.90
N THR A 90 -27.15 12.79 15.16
CA THR A 90 -26.93 12.10 13.88
C THR A 90 -26.23 13.01 12.88
N PHE A 91 -26.66 14.27 12.74
CA PHE A 91 -26.06 15.23 11.82
C PHE A 91 -24.60 15.49 12.17
N CYS A 92 -24.31 15.87 13.42
CA CYS A 92 -22.96 16.20 13.85
C CYS A 92 -22.02 15.00 13.74
N THR A 93 -22.47 13.83 14.19
CA THR A 93 -21.66 12.60 14.15
C THR A 93 -21.38 12.15 12.72
N VAL A 94 -22.40 12.12 11.85
CA VAL A 94 -22.21 11.68 10.45
C VAL A 94 -21.37 12.69 9.66
N ALA A 95 -21.55 13.99 9.88
CA ALA A 95 -20.74 15.02 9.22
C ALA A 95 -19.25 14.87 9.54
N LEU A 96 -18.90 14.74 10.84
CA LEU A 96 -17.49 14.58 11.25
C LEU A 96 -16.91 13.22 10.83
N LYS A 97 -17.71 12.14 10.88
CA LYS A 97 -17.27 10.84 10.36
C LYS A 97 -16.99 10.88 8.86
N LEU A 98 -17.82 11.57 8.07
CA LEU A 98 -17.55 11.75 6.64
C LEU A 98 -16.28 12.55 6.37
N VAL A 99 -15.99 13.58 7.18
CA VAL A 99 -14.74 14.36 7.07
C VAL A 99 -13.50 13.49 7.26
N VAL A 100 -13.53 12.61 8.28
CA VAL A 100 -12.39 11.76 8.63
C VAL A 100 -12.31 10.51 7.73
N GLU A 101 -13.43 9.94 7.30
CA GLU A 101 -13.46 8.68 6.54
C GLU A 101 -13.51 8.85 5.02
N GLN A 102 -14.06 9.97 4.51
CA GLN A 102 -14.27 10.23 3.09
C GLN A 102 -13.76 11.64 2.70
N PRO A 103 -12.44 11.84 2.63
CA PRO A 103 -11.81 13.15 2.36
C PRO A 103 -12.35 13.89 1.14
N PHE A 104 -12.72 13.16 0.08
CA PHE A 104 -13.35 13.71 -1.12
C PHE A 104 -14.61 14.54 -0.86
N LYS A 105 -15.33 14.24 0.23
CA LYS A 105 -16.60 14.89 0.57
C LYS A 105 -16.44 16.13 1.45
N ILE A 106 -15.23 16.44 1.93
CA ILE A 106 -14.98 17.55 2.86
C ILE A 106 -15.59 18.89 2.37
N PRO A 107 -15.34 19.36 1.13
CA PRO A 107 -15.91 20.64 0.68
C PRO A 107 -17.43 20.63 0.66
N PHE A 108 -18.03 19.49 0.36
CA PHE A 108 -19.48 19.35 0.26
C PHE A 108 -20.16 19.24 1.62
N VAL A 109 -19.54 18.54 2.57
CA VAL A 109 -20.01 18.51 3.98
C VAL A 109 -19.91 19.92 4.56
N ALA A 110 -18.82 20.66 4.30
CA ALA A 110 -18.68 22.04 4.72
C ALA A 110 -19.78 22.94 4.14
N ALA A 111 -20.19 22.73 2.88
CA ALA A 111 -21.31 23.45 2.28
C ALA A 111 -22.63 23.23 3.02
N VAL A 112 -22.92 21.99 3.44
CA VAL A 112 -24.14 21.69 4.24
C VAL A 112 -24.12 22.49 5.55
N VAL A 113 -22.96 22.59 6.21
CA VAL A 113 -22.82 23.37 7.45
C VAL A 113 -22.94 24.88 7.19
N LEU A 114 -22.36 25.39 6.10
CA LEU A 114 -22.46 26.80 5.70
C LEU A 114 -23.92 27.20 5.42
N TYR A 115 -24.64 26.41 4.62
CA TYR A 115 -26.08 26.61 4.40
C TYR A 115 -26.87 26.44 5.70
N GLY A 116 -26.50 25.46 6.54
CA GLY A 116 -27.13 25.22 7.83
C GLY A 116 -27.01 26.41 8.78
N ASN A 117 -25.87 27.10 8.78
CA ASN A 117 -25.67 28.31 9.58
C ASN A 117 -26.60 29.46 9.18
N ALA A 118 -26.87 29.61 7.87
CA ALA A 118 -27.79 30.63 7.36
C ALA A 118 -29.25 30.39 7.78
N GLU A 119 -29.64 29.11 7.93
CA GLU A 119 -30.96 28.72 8.41
C GLU A 119 -31.04 28.74 9.95
N LYS A 120 -30.09 28.09 10.64
CA LYS A 120 -30.01 27.97 12.10
C LYS A 120 -28.56 27.89 12.59
N SER A 121 -28.06 28.99 13.17
CA SER A 121 -26.65 29.12 13.58
C SER A 121 -26.16 28.09 14.61
N GLU A 122 -27.06 27.53 15.41
CA GLU A 122 -26.73 26.47 16.38
C GLU A 122 -26.15 25.22 15.70
N MET A 123 -26.57 24.93 14.47
CA MET A 123 -26.06 23.79 13.69
C MET A 123 -24.56 23.89 13.47
N ALA A 124 -24.09 25.05 13.00
CA ALA A 124 -22.68 25.27 12.76
C ALA A 124 -21.88 25.33 14.07
N ARG A 125 -22.42 25.98 15.11
CA ARG A 125 -21.77 26.05 16.42
C ARG A 125 -21.48 24.66 17.01
N ASP A 126 -22.45 23.76 16.95
CA ASP A 126 -22.30 22.41 17.52
C ASP A 126 -21.27 21.57 16.73
N VAL A 127 -21.27 21.68 15.40
CA VAL A 127 -20.29 21.02 14.53
C VAL A 127 -18.88 21.58 14.76
N ILE A 128 -18.72 22.92 14.81
CA ILE A 128 -17.43 23.58 15.06
C ILE A 128 -16.86 23.16 16.42
N LYS A 129 -17.70 23.11 17.46
CA LYS A 129 -17.27 22.68 18.80
C LYS A 129 -16.76 21.25 18.79
N ARG A 130 -17.55 20.29 18.27
CA ARG A 130 -17.14 18.87 18.21
C ARG A 130 -15.94 18.65 17.30
N ALA A 131 -15.82 19.40 16.20
CA ALA A 131 -14.65 19.36 15.32
C ALA A 131 -13.39 19.85 16.04
N GLY A 132 -13.50 20.92 16.83
CA GLY A 132 -12.38 21.43 17.64
C GLY A 132 -11.91 20.44 18.71
N GLU A 133 -12.84 19.78 19.39
CA GLU A 133 -12.52 18.71 20.36
C GLU A 133 -11.77 17.54 19.67
N GLN A 134 -12.28 17.03 18.55
CA GLN A 134 -11.61 15.96 17.79
C GLN A 134 -10.26 16.40 17.20
N LEU A 135 -10.13 17.67 16.81
CA LEU A 135 -8.88 18.21 16.28
C LEU A 135 -7.80 18.26 17.37
N GLN A 136 -8.16 18.68 18.58
CA GLN A 136 -7.25 18.68 19.74
C GLN A 136 -6.84 17.25 20.10
N ASP A 137 -7.79 16.32 20.17
CA ASP A 137 -7.52 14.90 20.47
C ASP A 137 -6.57 14.28 19.43
N ALA A 138 -6.82 14.54 18.14
CA ALA A 138 -5.97 14.03 17.06
C ALA A 138 -4.54 14.61 17.12
N LEU A 139 -4.39 15.89 17.50
CA LEU A 139 -3.09 16.53 17.67
C LEU A 139 -2.32 15.93 18.86
N GLU A 140 -2.98 15.76 20.00
CA GLU A 140 -2.37 15.18 21.20
C GLU A 140 -1.97 13.72 21.01
N ALA A 141 -2.77 12.96 20.25
CA ALA A 141 -2.48 11.57 19.90
C ALA A 141 -1.42 11.41 18.79
N GLY A 142 -1.04 12.49 18.07
CA GLY A 142 -0.17 12.42 16.90
C GLY A 142 -0.83 11.70 15.71
N HIS A 143 -2.16 11.79 15.58
CA HIS A 143 -2.93 11.27 14.45
C HIS A 143 -2.96 12.28 13.30
N TRP A 144 -1.80 12.47 12.66
CA TRP A 144 -1.56 13.53 11.67
C TRP A 144 -2.53 13.57 10.49
N ARG A 145 -2.96 12.40 9.98
CA ARG A 145 -3.96 12.33 8.90
C ARG A 145 -5.32 12.88 9.35
N GLU A 146 -5.81 12.43 10.50
CA GLU A 146 -7.09 12.90 11.04
C GLU A 146 -7.05 14.39 11.36
N PHE A 147 -5.96 14.85 11.97
CA PHE A 147 -5.70 16.27 12.22
C PHE A 147 -5.75 17.11 10.92
N LYS A 148 -5.05 16.68 9.86
CA LYS A 148 -5.05 17.32 8.54
C LYS A 148 -6.46 17.42 7.95
N LEU A 149 -7.25 16.36 8.03
CA LEU A 149 -8.60 16.32 7.44
C LEU A 149 -9.58 17.22 8.19
N LEU A 150 -9.53 17.22 9.53
CA LEU A 150 -10.34 18.12 10.36
C LEU A 150 -9.95 19.58 10.16
N LEU A 151 -8.66 19.88 10.07
CA LEU A 151 -8.16 21.23 9.81
C LEU A 151 -8.57 21.72 8.41
N ARG A 152 -8.50 20.86 7.40
CA ARG A 152 -9.02 21.13 6.04
C ARG A 152 -10.53 21.39 6.05
N PHE A 153 -11.29 20.63 6.83
CA PHE A 153 -12.74 20.85 6.98
C PHE A 153 -13.06 22.20 7.62
N LEU A 154 -12.34 22.59 8.67
CA LEU A 154 -12.46 23.92 9.25
C LEU A 154 -12.05 25.00 8.23
N ALA A 155 -10.98 24.80 7.46
CA ALA A 155 -10.59 25.72 6.38
C ALA A 155 -11.68 25.91 5.32
N CYS A 156 -12.42 24.84 4.97
CA CYS A 156 -13.58 24.95 4.08
C CYS A 156 -14.74 25.77 4.66
N MET A 157 -14.78 25.96 5.98
CA MET A 157 -15.78 26.76 6.69
C MET A 157 -15.28 28.16 7.05
N ALA A 158 -14.19 28.64 6.44
CA ALA A 158 -13.61 29.95 6.70
C ALA A 158 -14.61 31.13 6.75
N PRO A 159 -15.66 31.20 5.89
CA PRO A 159 -16.66 32.27 5.98
C PRO A 159 -17.42 32.35 7.32
N LEU A 160 -17.43 31.28 8.12
CA LEU A 160 -18.12 31.23 9.41
C LEU A 160 -17.32 31.86 10.54
N PHE A 161 -16.01 32.06 10.39
CA PHE A 161 -15.17 32.47 11.52
C PHE A 161 -15.08 33.99 11.68
N GLU A 162 -14.97 34.38 12.94
CA GLU A 162 -14.54 35.71 13.37
C GLU A 162 -13.02 35.85 13.18
N GLU A 163 -12.57 37.10 13.02
CA GLU A 163 -11.14 37.45 12.92
C GLU A 163 -10.39 36.61 11.86
N ASP A 164 -9.23 36.06 12.24
CA ASP A 164 -8.31 35.34 11.36
C ASP A 164 -8.59 33.82 11.28
N GLY A 165 -9.60 33.33 11.99
CA GLY A 165 -10.09 31.95 11.93
C GLY A 165 -8.98 30.90 12.07
N VAL A 166 -8.66 30.23 10.96
CA VAL A 166 -7.70 29.11 10.87
C VAL A 166 -6.24 29.58 10.86
N LEU A 167 -5.94 30.83 10.48
CA LEU A 167 -4.55 31.28 10.29
C LEU A 167 -3.68 31.19 11.57
N PRO A 168 -4.16 31.56 12.78
CA PRO A 168 -3.33 31.52 13.99
C PRO A 168 -2.81 30.12 14.34
N ILE A 169 -3.60 29.07 14.11
CA ILE A 169 -3.14 27.70 14.32
C ILE A 169 -2.10 27.30 13.27
N LEU A 170 -2.22 27.77 12.02
CA LEU A 170 -1.20 27.49 10.99
C LEU A 170 0.14 28.16 11.33
N ASP A 171 0.13 29.40 11.83
CA ASP A 171 1.34 30.08 12.31
C ASP A 171 1.98 29.34 13.52
N GLU A 172 1.18 28.87 14.48
CA GLU A 172 1.71 28.11 15.63
C GLU A 172 2.31 26.77 15.19
N LEU A 173 1.67 26.04 14.26
CA LEU A 173 2.24 24.81 13.70
C LEU A 173 3.57 25.08 12.99
N PHE A 174 3.69 26.19 12.26
CA PHE A 174 4.94 26.60 11.64
C PHE A 174 6.03 26.90 12.67
N ASN A 175 5.72 27.66 13.73
CA ASN A 175 6.67 27.96 14.79
C ASN A 175 7.22 26.66 15.44
N ARG A 176 6.35 25.68 15.69
CA ARG A 176 6.76 24.36 16.20
C ARG A 176 7.60 23.58 15.22
N ALA A 177 7.26 23.62 13.93
CA ALA A 177 8.06 22.99 12.90
C ALA A 177 9.48 23.56 12.85
N VAL A 178 9.63 24.88 12.97
CA VAL A 178 10.95 25.55 13.03
C VAL A 178 11.73 25.15 14.28
N ASP A 179 11.09 25.12 15.45
CA ASP A 179 11.73 24.67 16.70
C ASP A 179 12.29 23.24 16.55
N LEU A 180 11.49 22.32 15.99
CA LEU A 180 11.87 20.93 15.76
C LEU A 180 13.01 20.80 14.74
N GLN A 181 12.91 21.50 13.62
CA GLN A 181 13.93 21.49 12.55
C GLN A 181 15.25 22.14 12.99
N THR A 182 15.18 23.13 13.89
CA THR A 182 16.37 23.75 14.50
C THR A 182 17.05 22.80 15.49
N ALA A 183 16.27 22.00 16.21
CA ALA A 183 16.80 20.99 17.12
C ALA A 183 17.41 19.78 16.38
N SER A 184 16.77 19.34 15.29
CA SER A 184 17.26 18.30 14.40
C SER A 184 16.78 18.55 12.97
N SER A 185 17.71 18.73 12.04
CA SER A 185 17.39 18.87 10.61
C SER A 185 16.77 17.61 9.99
N GLU A 186 16.81 16.49 10.71
CA GLU A 186 16.22 15.21 10.30
C GLU A 186 14.85 14.96 10.95
N ASP A 187 14.26 15.95 11.62
CA ASP A 187 12.97 15.78 12.30
C ASP A 187 11.81 15.69 11.29
N ALA A 188 11.27 14.48 11.12
CA ALA A 188 10.18 14.22 10.19
C ALA A 188 8.83 14.85 10.62
N VAL A 189 8.64 15.17 11.92
CA VAL A 189 7.40 15.81 12.39
C VAL A 189 7.33 17.25 11.91
N GLY A 190 8.43 18.02 12.00
CA GLY A 190 8.47 19.40 11.50
C GLY A 190 8.12 19.48 10.01
N ILE A 191 8.61 18.53 9.20
CA ILE A 191 8.28 18.42 7.77
C ILE A 191 6.79 18.11 7.59
N GLU A 192 6.24 17.17 8.37
CA GLU A 192 4.81 16.82 8.30
C GLU A 192 3.90 17.98 8.68
N LEU A 193 4.25 18.76 9.72
CA LEU A 193 3.50 19.95 10.13
C LEU A 193 3.42 20.97 8.98
N VAL A 194 4.55 21.23 8.31
CA VAL A 194 4.56 22.13 7.15
C VAL A 194 3.76 21.56 5.99
N LYS A 195 3.85 20.24 5.73
CA LYS A 195 3.02 19.57 4.71
C LYS A 195 1.52 19.76 4.98
N ILE A 196 1.08 19.64 6.23
CA ILE A 196 -0.31 19.87 6.65
C ILE A 196 -0.73 21.31 6.40
N ILE A 197 0.12 22.30 6.70
CA ILE A 197 -0.14 23.72 6.41
C ILE A 197 -0.35 23.91 4.90
N LEU A 198 0.60 23.45 4.08
CA LEU A 198 0.55 23.61 2.63
C LEU A 198 -0.66 22.92 2.01
N LEU A 199 -1.07 21.75 2.51
CA LEU A 199 -2.27 21.03 2.05
C LEU A 199 -3.59 21.62 2.56
N THR A 200 -3.56 22.53 3.53
CA THR A 200 -4.73 23.24 4.06
C THR A 200 -4.98 24.55 3.30
N ILE A 201 -3.92 25.27 2.92
CA ILE A 201 -3.98 26.57 2.24
C ILE A 201 -4.93 26.59 1.03
N PRO A 202 -4.87 25.64 0.07
CA PRO A 202 -5.76 25.65 -1.09
C PRO A 202 -7.24 25.65 -0.73
N TYR A 203 -7.63 24.88 0.28
CA TYR A 203 -9.03 24.79 0.71
C TYR A 203 -9.46 26.05 1.46
N LEU A 204 -8.56 26.65 2.24
CA LEU A 204 -8.80 27.92 2.93
C LEU A 204 -9.05 29.06 1.92
N VAL A 205 -8.17 29.19 0.93
CA VAL A 205 -8.26 30.24 -0.09
C VAL A 205 -9.43 30.01 -1.04
N ALA A 206 -9.72 28.76 -1.43
CA ALA A 206 -10.88 28.46 -2.28
C ALA A 206 -12.23 28.81 -1.60
N SER A 207 -12.27 28.79 -0.27
CA SER A 207 -13.49 29.00 0.53
C SER A 207 -13.68 30.45 0.98
N SER A 208 -12.69 31.33 0.74
CA SER A 208 -12.76 32.75 1.11
C SER A 208 -12.52 33.65 -0.10
N THR A 209 -13.27 34.75 -0.17
CA THR A 209 -13.05 35.82 -1.16
C THR A 209 -12.34 37.03 -0.56
N ASP A 210 -11.83 36.92 0.67
CA ASP A 210 -11.18 38.01 1.39
C ASP A 210 -9.73 38.20 0.91
N ALA A 211 -9.45 39.37 0.32
CA ALA A 211 -8.11 39.72 -0.15
C ALA A 211 -7.08 39.85 0.98
N SER A 212 -7.51 40.23 2.20
CA SER A 212 -6.61 40.34 3.35
C SER A 212 -6.10 38.98 3.80
N LEU A 213 -6.97 37.95 3.73
CA LEU A 213 -6.61 36.57 4.01
C LEU A 213 -5.60 36.06 2.98
N GLN A 214 -5.79 36.37 1.69
CA GLN A 214 -4.83 35.99 0.65
C GLN A 214 -3.44 36.57 0.90
N GLN A 215 -3.35 37.83 1.36
CA GLN A 215 -2.06 38.43 1.71
C GLN A 215 -1.38 37.69 2.88
N LYS A 216 -2.13 37.42 3.97
CA LYS A 216 -1.58 36.67 5.13
C LYS A 216 -1.13 35.26 4.75
N VAL A 217 -1.88 34.60 3.87
CA VAL A 217 -1.49 33.28 3.31
C VAL A 217 -0.19 33.38 2.52
N SER A 218 0.00 34.43 1.71
CA SER A 218 1.26 34.64 1.00
C SER A 218 2.44 34.85 1.96
N GLU A 219 2.26 35.63 3.03
CA GLU A 219 3.29 35.82 4.06
C GLU A 219 3.64 34.49 4.76
N LEU A 220 2.65 33.67 5.08
CA LEU A 220 2.87 32.33 5.66
C LEU A 220 3.60 31.41 4.67
N LEU A 221 3.25 31.46 3.38
CA LEU A 221 3.89 30.65 2.34
C LEU A 221 5.37 31.01 2.15
N GLU A 222 5.74 32.29 2.27
CA GLU A 222 7.14 32.72 2.27
C GLU A 222 7.90 32.15 3.48
N LYS A 223 7.27 32.08 4.66
CA LYS A 223 7.89 31.49 5.86
C LYS A 223 8.15 29.99 5.68
N THR A 224 7.20 29.25 5.12
CA THR A 224 7.30 27.78 4.98
C THR A 224 8.40 27.34 4.00
N GLU A 225 8.85 28.20 3.11
CA GLU A 225 9.92 27.93 2.15
C GLU A 225 11.24 27.51 2.83
N ILE A 226 11.52 28.04 4.02
CA ILE A 226 12.74 27.71 4.78
C ILE A 226 12.81 26.21 5.10
N VAL A 227 11.68 25.62 5.51
CA VAL A 227 11.60 24.19 5.83
C VAL A 227 11.45 23.37 4.54
N ALA A 228 10.60 23.82 3.62
CA ALA A 228 10.31 23.08 2.39
C ALA A 228 11.51 22.96 1.42
N SER A 229 12.49 23.86 1.51
CA SER A 229 13.71 23.84 0.69
C SER A 229 14.87 23.06 1.32
N THR A 230 14.73 22.63 2.57
CA THR A 230 15.80 21.88 3.27
C THR A 230 15.73 20.40 2.86
N PRO A 231 16.78 19.84 2.20
CA PRO A 231 16.76 18.45 1.75
C PRO A 231 16.92 17.50 2.93
N HIS A 232 16.15 16.41 2.94
CA HIS A 232 16.25 15.39 3.98
C HIS A 232 17.30 14.33 3.60
N ALA A 233 18.13 13.88 4.54
CA ALA A 233 19.22 12.92 4.29
C ALA A 233 18.75 11.62 3.61
N LEU A 234 17.59 11.10 4.02
CA LEU A 234 16.97 9.90 3.44
C LEU A 234 16.34 10.10 2.04
N GLU A 235 16.14 11.34 1.56
CA GLU A 235 15.47 11.62 0.28
C GLU A 235 16.18 10.92 -0.89
N VAL A 236 17.51 10.98 -0.91
CA VAL A 236 18.35 10.33 -1.93
C VAL A 236 18.21 8.81 -1.91
N LEU A 237 17.91 8.19 -0.77
CA LEU A 237 17.76 6.74 -0.63
C LEU A 237 16.37 6.26 -1.08
N VAL A 238 15.35 7.11 -1.01
CA VAL A 238 13.97 6.79 -1.38
C VAL A 238 13.60 7.18 -2.82
N ASP A 239 14.53 7.75 -3.59
CA ASP A 239 14.35 8.02 -5.03
C ASP A 239 14.07 6.71 -5.81
N PRO A 240 12.90 6.57 -6.47
CA PRO A 240 12.51 5.43 -7.31
C PRO A 240 13.38 5.25 -8.56
N TYR A 241 13.98 6.32 -9.06
CA TYR A 241 14.82 6.35 -10.26
C TYR A 241 16.17 6.99 -9.93
N PRO A 242 17.02 6.29 -9.15
CA PRO A 242 18.33 6.82 -8.77
C PRO A 242 19.16 7.24 -9.97
N ALA A 243 19.90 8.34 -9.80
CA ALA A 243 20.93 8.71 -10.75
C ALA A 243 21.95 7.57 -10.89
N GLN A 244 22.25 7.19 -12.13
CA GLN A 244 23.33 6.25 -12.43
C GLN A 244 24.57 7.06 -12.81
N GLU A 245 25.74 6.62 -12.32
CA GLU A 245 27.02 7.24 -12.69
C GLU A 245 27.16 7.27 -14.23
N GLY A 246 27.34 8.47 -14.78
CA GLY A 246 27.48 8.69 -16.23
C GLY A 246 26.17 8.75 -17.03
N ARG A 247 24.99 8.65 -16.40
CA ARG A 247 23.66 8.82 -17.04
C ARG A 247 22.70 9.68 -16.22
N GLU A 248 23.22 10.71 -15.57
CA GLU A 248 22.44 11.57 -14.66
C GLU A 248 21.33 12.35 -15.38
N GLU A 249 21.50 12.63 -16.68
CA GLU A 249 20.55 13.38 -17.52
C GLU A 249 19.41 12.53 -18.11
N GLU A 250 19.45 11.19 -17.98
CA GLU A 250 18.50 10.26 -18.65
C GLU A 250 17.48 9.63 -17.70
N LYS A 251 17.15 10.27 -16.56
CA LYS A 251 16.17 9.71 -15.61
C LYS A 251 14.79 9.53 -16.27
N ALA A 252 14.19 8.37 -16.05
CA ALA A 252 12.82 8.07 -16.46
C ALA A 252 11.78 9.05 -15.89
N MET A 253 12.01 9.56 -14.68
CA MET A 253 11.22 10.60 -14.03
C MET A 253 12.06 11.29 -12.94
N ILE A 254 11.90 12.61 -12.79
CA ILE A 254 12.41 13.36 -11.65
C ILE A 254 11.38 13.26 -10.51
N CYS A 255 11.76 12.62 -9.41
CA CYS A 255 10.90 12.47 -8.23
C CYS A 255 11.32 13.50 -7.15
N ALA A 256 10.71 14.69 -7.18
CA ALA A 256 10.97 15.72 -6.18
C ALA A 256 10.32 15.36 -4.83
N SER A 257 10.86 15.91 -3.74
CA SER A 257 10.20 15.88 -2.43
C SER A 257 8.78 16.45 -2.51
N VAL A 258 7.83 15.79 -1.87
CA VAL A 258 6.41 16.21 -1.89
C VAL A 258 6.25 17.61 -1.30
N ILE A 259 6.98 17.94 -0.22
CA ILE A 259 6.87 19.25 0.42
C ILE A 259 7.41 20.37 -0.49
N SER A 260 8.56 20.16 -1.13
CA SER A 260 9.15 21.14 -2.05
C SER A 260 8.27 21.33 -3.28
N LEU A 261 7.66 20.23 -3.77
CA LEU A 261 6.75 20.25 -4.90
C LEU A 261 5.50 21.08 -4.59
N ILE A 262 4.85 20.82 -3.46
CA ILE A 262 3.64 21.57 -3.06
C ILE A 262 3.99 23.04 -2.81
N GLN A 263 5.11 23.33 -2.16
CA GLN A 263 5.56 24.72 -1.93
C GLN A 263 5.69 25.49 -3.25
N ALA A 264 6.35 24.91 -4.25
CA ALA A 264 6.52 25.53 -5.57
C ALA A 264 5.17 25.73 -6.29
N GLN A 265 4.32 24.69 -6.30
CA GLN A 265 2.98 24.76 -6.90
C GLN A 265 2.10 25.85 -6.28
N LEU A 266 2.18 26.03 -4.96
CA LEU A 266 1.42 27.08 -4.26
C LEU A 266 1.96 28.48 -4.54
N ALA A 267 3.28 28.62 -4.67
CA ALA A 267 3.87 29.89 -5.10
C ALA A 267 3.40 30.27 -6.51
N ASP A 268 3.33 29.31 -7.43
CA ASP A 268 2.81 29.51 -8.78
C ASP A 268 1.30 29.86 -8.78
N GLU A 269 0.49 29.22 -7.94
CA GLU A 269 -0.92 29.58 -7.76
C GLU A 269 -1.10 30.99 -7.16
N ALA A 270 -0.26 31.37 -6.19
CA ALA A 270 -0.28 32.71 -5.60
C ALA A 270 -0.02 33.79 -6.66
N THR A 271 0.96 33.58 -7.55
CA THR A 271 1.22 34.50 -8.67
C THR A 271 0.12 34.49 -9.73
N SER A 272 -0.58 33.37 -9.89
CA SER A 272 -1.69 33.19 -10.85
C SER A 272 -3.05 33.66 -10.33
N GLY A 273 -3.11 34.19 -9.10
CA GLY A 273 -4.32 34.73 -8.48
C GLY A 273 -5.24 33.67 -7.86
N TRP A 274 -4.68 32.55 -7.38
CA TRP A 274 -5.41 31.48 -6.66
C TRP A 274 -6.61 30.94 -7.42
N LYS A 275 -6.38 30.47 -8.66
CA LYS A 275 -7.46 29.94 -9.51
C LYS A 275 -8.05 28.67 -8.91
N LEU A 276 -7.17 27.76 -8.46
CA LEU A 276 -7.53 26.53 -7.76
C LEU A 276 -8.63 25.74 -8.49
N ILE A 277 -8.45 25.55 -9.80
CA ILE A 277 -9.49 25.13 -10.74
C ILE A 277 -10.14 23.77 -10.42
N CYS A 278 -9.43 22.89 -9.69
CA CYS A 278 -9.92 21.55 -9.38
C CYS A 278 -10.78 21.49 -8.12
N ILE A 279 -10.67 22.45 -7.19
CA ILE A 279 -11.36 22.39 -5.91
C ILE A 279 -12.85 22.73 -6.12
N PRO A 280 -13.78 21.83 -5.73
CA PRO A 280 -15.20 22.11 -5.86
C PRO A 280 -15.62 23.25 -4.92
N ARG A 281 -16.48 24.15 -5.41
CA ARG A 281 -17.08 25.27 -4.64
C ARG A 281 -18.59 25.08 -4.49
N PRO A 282 -19.04 24.09 -3.69
CA PRO A 282 -20.45 23.73 -3.56
C PRO A 282 -21.31 24.72 -2.77
N TYR A 283 -20.70 25.70 -2.08
CA TYR A 283 -21.44 26.76 -1.39
C TYR A 283 -21.61 27.99 -2.29
N ASP A 284 -22.85 28.27 -2.66
CA ASP A 284 -23.28 29.50 -3.32
C ASP A 284 -24.21 30.29 -2.37
N PRO A 285 -23.76 31.42 -1.80
CA PRO A 285 -24.56 32.22 -0.87
C PRO A 285 -25.78 32.88 -1.53
N SER A 286 -25.84 32.94 -2.87
CA SER A 286 -26.98 33.51 -3.60
C SER A 286 -28.12 32.51 -3.80
N PHE A 287 -27.84 31.22 -3.67
CA PHE A 287 -28.82 30.16 -3.86
C PHE A 287 -29.77 30.06 -2.65
N LYS A 288 -31.09 30.12 -2.91
CA LYS A 288 -32.13 29.86 -1.90
C LYS A 288 -32.90 28.59 -2.25
N PRO A 289 -32.99 27.59 -1.34
CA PRO A 289 -33.69 26.34 -1.63
C PRO A 289 -35.19 26.58 -1.88
N SER A 290 -35.66 26.28 -3.10
CA SER A 290 -37.08 26.38 -3.45
C SER A 290 -37.89 25.29 -2.74
N ALA A 291 -38.99 25.67 -2.09
CA ALA A 291 -39.95 24.70 -1.55
C ALA A 291 -40.70 24.02 -2.71
N LYS A 292 -40.28 22.82 -3.14
CA LYS A 292 -41.10 21.99 -4.03
C LYS A 292 -42.00 21.09 -3.20
N VAL A 293 -43.29 21.39 -3.26
CA VAL A 293 -44.40 20.51 -2.90
C VAL A 293 -44.41 19.32 -3.85
N GLU A 294 -44.40 18.10 -3.32
CA GLU A 294 -44.75 16.91 -4.10
C GLU A 294 -46.24 16.97 -4.45
N GLY A 295 -46.56 17.35 -5.69
CA GLY A 295 -47.94 17.33 -6.18
C GLY A 295 -48.05 17.95 -7.57
N ASN A 296 -48.73 17.24 -8.47
CA ASN A 296 -48.86 17.51 -9.90
C ASN A 296 -49.05 18.97 -10.31
N GLY A 297 -48.50 19.27 -11.49
CA GLY A 297 -48.43 20.59 -12.13
C GLY A 297 -49.71 21.41 -12.05
N GLU A 298 -49.54 22.64 -11.57
CA GLU A 298 -50.09 23.85 -12.14
C GLU A 298 -49.18 25.01 -11.69
N GLU A 299 -48.65 25.76 -12.67
CA GLU A 299 -47.86 26.96 -12.42
C GLU A 299 -48.78 28.04 -11.82
N ALA A 300 -48.46 28.50 -10.61
CA ALA A 300 -49.03 29.71 -10.04
C ALA A 300 -47.94 30.79 -9.91
N PRO A 301 -48.23 32.07 -10.21
CA PRO A 301 -47.22 33.11 -10.23
C PRO A 301 -46.80 33.48 -8.80
N ALA A 302 -45.49 33.50 -8.57
CA ALA A 302 -44.90 33.98 -7.33
C ALA A 302 -44.96 35.51 -7.27
N GLU A 303 -46.01 36.06 -6.63
CA GLU A 303 -45.93 37.38 -6.03
C GLU A 303 -45.63 37.23 -4.53
N SER A 304 -44.39 37.54 -4.14
CA SER A 304 -44.07 37.89 -2.75
C SER A 304 -43.22 39.15 -2.73
N ASN A 305 -43.90 40.29 -2.60
CA ASN A 305 -43.32 41.51 -2.04
C ASN A 305 -43.01 41.25 -0.55
N GLY A 306 -41.78 41.44 -0.13
CA GLY A 306 -41.38 41.35 1.28
C GLY A 306 -39.87 41.48 1.48
N ASP A 307 -39.44 42.70 1.80
CA ASP A 307 -38.22 43.14 2.47
C ASP A 307 -36.89 42.44 2.18
N ASN A 308 -36.06 43.18 1.43
CA ASN A 308 -34.69 42.90 1.06
C ASN A 308 -33.72 43.27 2.21
N GLU A 309 -33.83 42.62 3.36
CA GLU A 309 -32.76 42.63 4.37
C GLU A 309 -31.93 41.36 4.23
N THR A 310 -30.74 41.49 3.64
CA THR A 310 -29.72 40.45 3.59
C THR A 310 -29.31 40.14 5.04
N LYS A 311 -29.90 39.11 5.66
CA LYS A 311 -29.47 38.63 6.99
C LYS A 311 -27.98 38.32 6.91
N VAL A 312 -27.17 39.08 7.65
CA VAL A 312 -25.75 38.80 7.81
C VAL A 312 -25.64 37.45 8.52
N ALA A 313 -25.00 36.48 7.87
CA ALA A 313 -24.80 35.15 8.46
C ALA A 313 -24.03 35.27 9.78
N ALA A 314 -24.47 34.55 10.82
CA ALA A 314 -23.82 34.58 12.12
C ALA A 314 -22.38 34.05 12.00
N LYS A 315 -21.43 34.79 12.57
CA LYS A 315 -20.05 34.35 12.71
C LYS A 315 -19.84 33.63 14.05
N HIS A 316 -18.79 32.82 14.12
CA HIS A 316 -18.44 32.00 15.27
C HIS A 316 -16.95 32.14 15.59
N ALA A 317 -16.60 32.04 16.87
CA ALA A 317 -15.20 31.95 17.28
C ALA A 317 -14.56 30.65 16.78
N PHE A 318 -13.29 30.72 16.38
CA PHE A 318 -12.50 29.53 16.06
C PHE A 318 -12.23 28.72 17.35
N PRO A 319 -12.20 27.37 17.29
CA PRO A 319 -11.88 26.55 18.46
C PRO A 319 -10.49 26.89 19.04
N ALA A 320 -10.37 26.95 20.36
CA ALA A 320 -9.08 27.13 21.01
C ALA A 320 -8.28 25.82 20.96
N ILE A 321 -7.23 25.79 20.15
CA ILE A 321 -6.35 24.63 19.96
C ILE A 321 -4.98 24.92 20.58
N ASN A 322 -4.50 24.01 21.42
CA ASN A 322 -3.20 24.11 22.06
C ASN A 322 -2.22 23.12 21.42
N VAL A 323 -1.16 23.63 20.78
CA VAL A 323 -0.12 22.77 20.19
C VAL A 323 0.88 22.33 21.27
N PRO A 324 1.04 21.01 21.53
CA PRO A 324 1.92 20.52 22.57
C PRO A 324 3.40 20.86 22.33
N SER A 325 4.18 20.97 23.42
CA SER A 325 5.64 21.06 23.38
C SER A 325 6.23 20.11 24.44
N PRO A 326 6.92 19.03 24.05
CA PRO A 326 7.23 18.61 22.67
C PRO A 326 5.98 18.10 21.92
N VAL A 327 6.03 18.19 20.60
CA VAL A 327 4.99 17.66 19.71
C VAL A 327 5.06 16.12 19.69
N ASN A 328 3.93 15.45 19.86
CA ASN A 328 3.87 13.99 19.83
C ASN A 328 4.10 13.48 18.41
N GLN A 329 5.16 12.69 18.18
CA GLN A 329 5.47 12.16 16.85
C GLN A 329 4.38 11.23 16.28
N GLY A 330 3.57 10.63 17.16
CA GLY A 330 2.56 9.64 16.80
C GLY A 330 3.11 8.20 16.79
N SER A 331 2.22 7.24 16.57
CA SER A 331 2.56 5.80 16.61
C SER A 331 3.19 5.28 15.31
N LYS A 332 3.04 6.02 14.20
CA LYS A 332 3.60 5.70 12.90
C LYS A 332 4.83 6.57 12.67
N ALA A 333 5.96 5.96 12.34
CA ALA A 333 7.15 6.70 11.95
C ALA A 333 6.88 7.51 10.67
N LEU A 334 7.17 8.80 10.72
CA LEU A 334 7.10 9.70 9.58
C LEU A 334 8.41 9.60 8.81
N LEU A 335 8.32 9.56 7.48
CA LEU A 335 9.47 9.42 6.59
C LEU A 335 9.31 10.39 5.42
N PRO A 336 10.41 10.87 4.83
CA PRO A 336 10.35 11.74 3.66
C PRO A 336 9.59 11.08 2.51
N GLU A 337 8.71 11.85 1.87
CA GLU A 337 7.91 11.43 0.74
C GLU A 337 8.40 12.11 -0.53
N VAL A 338 8.54 11.32 -1.60
CA VAL A 338 8.85 11.81 -2.95
C VAL A 338 7.65 11.59 -3.86
N TYR A 339 7.44 12.51 -4.79
CA TYR A 339 6.32 12.44 -5.73
C TYR A 339 6.65 11.51 -6.89
N PHE A 340 6.00 10.34 -6.92
CA PHE A 340 6.11 9.35 -7.99
C PHE A 340 4.89 9.39 -8.92
N SER A 341 5.15 9.34 -10.23
CA SER A 341 4.12 9.26 -11.26
C SER A 341 4.52 8.35 -12.43
N LEU A 342 3.53 7.69 -13.02
CA LEU A 342 3.62 6.91 -14.25
C LEU A 342 3.31 7.75 -15.49
N PHE A 343 2.52 8.82 -15.30
CA PHE A 343 1.89 9.55 -16.39
C PHE A 343 2.20 11.04 -16.43
N ALA A 344 2.88 11.59 -15.43
CA ALA A 344 3.24 13.00 -15.38
C ALA A 344 4.17 13.41 -16.53
N ASP A 345 4.04 14.68 -16.93
CA ASP A 345 4.95 15.41 -17.82
C ASP A 345 5.21 14.70 -19.17
N GLN A 346 4.18 14.00 -19.67
CA GLN A 346 4.14 13.42 -21.02
C GLN A 346 3.70 14.47 -22.06
N ASP A 347 4.05 14.25 -23.33
CA ASP A 347 3.60 15.11 -24.46
C ASP A 347 2.09 15.34 -24.50
N ILE A 348 1.31 14.37 -24.03
CA ILE A 348 -0.14 14.49 -23.84
C ILE A 348 -0.41 14.34 -22.34
N GLU A 349 -0.88 15.43 -21.73
CA GLU A 349 -1.19 15.47 -20.31
C GLU A 349 -2.48 14.70 -20.00
N SER A 350 -2.34 13.41 -19.70
CA SER A 350 -3.44 12.56 -19.19
C SER A 350 -3.65 12.65 -17.69
N VAL A 351 -2.72 13.25 -16.97
CA VAL A 351 -2.79 13.60 -15.55
C VAL A 351 -2.31 15.05 -15.39
N PRO A 352 -2.60 15.74 -14.28
CA PRO A 352 -2.07 17.08 -14.07
C PRO A 352 -0.53 17.04 -14.04
N PRO A 353 0.15 18.02 -14.69
CA PRO A 353 1.60 18.10 -14.66
C PRO A 353 2.11 18.37 -13.25
N THR A 354 3.37 18.03 -12.98
CA THR A 354 3.98 18.21 -11.64
C THR A 354 4.08 19.69 -11.24
N THR A 355 3.99 20.62 -12.16
CA THR A 355 3.93 22.07 -11.89
C THR A 355 2.56 22.54 -11.42
N ASN A 356 1.50 21.74 -11.58
CA ASN A 356 0.14 22.11 -11.23
C ASN A 356 -0.25 21.55 -9.86
N ILE A 357 -0.78 22.41 -8.97
CA ILE A 357 -1.24 22.03 -7.62
C ILE A 357 -2.28 20.89 -7.61
N ALA A 358 -3.05 20.75 -8.70
CA ALA A 358 -4.02 19.66 -8.84
C ALA A 358 -3.35 18.29 -8.75
N SER A 359 -2.10 18.13 -9.18
CA SER A 359 -1.35 16.87 -9.06
C SER A 359 -1.25 16.42 -7.60
N SER A 360 -0.89 17.34 -6.70
CA SER A 360 -0.73 17.09 -5.27
C SER A 360 -2.07 16.95 -4.54
N LEU A 361 -3.06 17.79 -4.85
CA LEU A 361 -4.37 17.73 -4.19
C LEU A 361 -5.15 16.47 -4.54
N LEU A 362 -5.13 16.06 -5.82
CA LEU A 362 -5.71 14.80 -6.26
C LEU A 362 -4.97 13.63 -5.58
N ARG A 363 -3.62 13.64 -5.58
CA ARG A 363 -2.81 12.61 -4.93
C ARG A 363 -3.21 12.42 -3.47
N ASP A 364 -3.17 13.49 -2.70
CA ASP A 364 -3.40 13.49 -1.26
C ASP A 364 -4.76 12.88 -0.89
N THR A 365 -5.82 13.35 -1.56
CA THR A 365 -7.19 12.93 -1.26
C THR A 365 -7.43 11.47 -1.66
N ILE A 366 -6.83 11.02 -2.77
CA ILE A 366 -6.90 9.62 -3.21
C ILE A 366 -6.14 8.72 -2.25
N THR A 367 -4.89 9.07 -1.88
CA THR A 367 -4.07 8.23 -0.99
C THR A 367 -4.68 8.15 0.39
N ASP A 368 -5.21 9.24 0.94
CA ASP A 368 -5.94 9.20 2.20
C ASP A 368 -7.14 8.25 2.11
N THR A 369 -7.96 8.35 1.07
CA THR A 369 -9.13 7.47 0.90
C THR A 369 -8.73 5.99 0.81
N ILE A 370 -7.67 5.69 0.04
CA ILE A 370 -7.12 4.34 -0.08
C ILE A 370 -6.67 3.81 1.28
N ASN A 371 -6.05 4.67 2.09
CA ASN A 371 -5.40 4.26 3.33
C ASN A 371 -6.32 4.26 4.55
N ILE A 372 -7.42 5.05 4.54
CA ILE A 372 -8.42 5.11 5.61
C ILE A 372 -9.42 3.96 5.48
N LEU A 373 -9.81 3.62 4.26
CA LEU A 373 -10.85 2.62 3.98
C LEU A 373 -10.26 1.28 3.53
N ASP A 374 -9.03 0.95 3.96
CA ASP A 374 -8.28 -0.24 3.56
C ASP A 374 -9.01 -1.56 3.91
N TYR A 375 -9.82 -1.52 4.97
CA TYR A 375 -10.68 -2.62 5.38
C TYR A 375 -11.78 -2.97 4.35
N ASN A 376 -12.14 -2.06 3.43
CA ASN A 376 -13.21 -2.25 2.45
C ASN A 376 -12.81 -1.82 1.03
N ARG A 377 -12.03 -2.68 0.37
CA ARG A 377 -11.60 -2.49 -1.01
C ARG A 377 -12.72 -2.23 -2.03
N ASN A 378 -13.94 -2.73 -1.78
CA ASN A 378 -15.07 -2.53 -2.71
C ASN A 378 -15.57 -1.08 -2.67
N ALA A 379 -15.67 -0.50 -1.47
CA ALA A 379 -16.04 0.89 -1.30
C ALA A 379 -14.96 1.82 -1.89
N VAL A 380 -13.68 1.53 -1.61
CA VAL A 380 -12.56 2.28 -2.20
C VAL A 380 -12.60 2.20 -3.72
N ALA A 381 -12.72 1.01 -4.30
CA ALA A 381 -12.80 0.86 -5.76
C ALA A 381 -13.97 1.65 -6.36
N LYS A 382 -15.15 1.66 -5.70
CA LYS A 382 -16.29 2.48 -6.12
C LYS A 382 -15.94 3.98 -6.12
N PHE A 383 -15.46 4.50 -5.00
CA PHE A 383 -15.11 5.92 -4.87
C PHE A 383 -14.06 6.36 -5.88
N LEU A 384 -13.03 5.54 -6.10
CA LEU A 384 -12.02 5.83 -7.10
C LEU A 384 -12.63 5.86 -8.51
N ASN A 385 -13.46 4.88 -8.89
CA ASN A 385 -14.11 4.87 -10.21
C ASN A 385 -15.11 6.03 -10.42
N GLU A 386 -15.49 6.71 -9.35
CA GLU A 386 -16.40 7.86 -9.34
C GLU A 386 -15.70 9.18 -8.99
N ILE A 387 -14.36 9.21 -9.08
CA ILE A 387 -13.57 10.35 -8.60
C ILE A 387 -13.99 11.69 -9.22
N ASP A 388 -14.36 11.72 -10.49
CA ASP A 388 -14.83 12.92 -11.21
C ASP A 388 -16.08 13.55 -10.61
N CYS A 389 -16.86 12.83 -9.80
CA CYS A 389 -18.01 13.40 -9.08
C CYS A 389 -17.60 14.27 -7.88
N PHE A 390 -16.39 14.10 -7.35
CA PHE A 390 -15.93 14.77 -6.13
C PHE A 390 -15.03 16.00 -6.38
N TRP A 391 -14.73 16.31 -7.64
CA TRP A 391 -13.91 17.46 -8.02
C TRP A 391 -14.70 18.46 -8.84
N ALA A 392 -14.15 19.67 -9.03
CA ALA A 392 -14.80 20.71 -9.79
C ALA A 392 -15.15 20.25 -11.22
N GLN A 393 -16.25 20.77 -11.75
CA GLN A 393 -16.63 20.54 -13.13
C GLN A 393 -15.50 20.92 -14.08
N ASP A 394 -15.35 20.15 -15.16
CA ASP A 394 -14.28 20.32 -16.15
C ASP A 394 -12.85 20.07 -15.61
N THR A 395 -12.69 19.44 -14.44
CA THR A 395 -11.38 18.90 -14.00
C THR A 395 -10.95 17.72 -14.87
N PHE A 396 -11.88 16.84 -15.22
CA PHE A 396 -11.61 15.59 -15.93
C PHE A 396 -12.30 15.54 -17.29
N VAL A 397 -11.68 14.84 -18.24
CA VAL A 397 -12.38 14.38 -19.43
C VAL A 397 -13.40 13.30 -19.05
N LYS A 398 -14.45 13.13 -19.86
CA LYS A 398 -15.43 12.05 -19.69
C LYS A 398 -14.74 10.69 -19.51
N ARG A 399 -15.22 9.91 -18.54
CA ARG A 399 -14.75 8.54 -18.29
C ARG A 399 -14.69 7.70 -19.56
N SER A 400 -13.71 6.79 -19.62
CA SER A 400 -13.47 5.87 -20.74
C SER A 400 -13.11 6.55 -22.06
N THR A 401 -12.77 7.85 -22.06
CA THR A 401 -12.20 8.50 -23.25
C THR A 401 -10.85 7.89 -23.56
N THR A 402 -10.67 7.39 -24.79
CA THR A 402 -9.42 6.77 -25.24
C THR A 402 -8.29 7.79 -25.30
N PHE A 403 -7.08 7.39 -24.89
CA PHE A 403 -5.91 8.28 -24.82
C PHE A 403 -5.62 9.01 -26.15
N ASP A 404 -5.77 8.35 -27.30
CA ASP A 404 -5.51 8.96 -28.60
C ASP A 404 -6.44 10.14 -28.93
N LYS A 405 -7.67 10.13 -28.39
CA LYS A 405 -8.67 11.19 -28.62
C LYS A 405 -8.38 12.46 -27.82
N LEU A 406 -7.46 12.42 -26.85
CA LEU A 406 -7.12 13.60 -26.05
C LEU A 406 -6.54 14.71 -26.93
N ARG A 407 -5.81 14.34 -28.00
CA ARG A 407 -5.26 15.29 -28.98
C ARG A 407 -6.33 16.08 -29.75
N ASP A 408 -7.52 15.50 -29.89
CA ASP A 408 -8.60 16.04 -30.73
C ASP A 408 -9.53 16.98 -29.96
N LEU A 409 -9.38 17.11 -28.63
CA LEU A 409 -10.33 17.86 -27.80
C LEU A 409 -10.28 19.38 -28.01
N GLY A 410 -9.18 19.91 -28.55
CA GLY A 410 -8.93 21.34 -28.76
C GLY A 410 -8.44 22.05 -27.49
N PRO A 411 -7.94 23.29 -27.61
CA PRO A 411 -7.36 24.04 -26.48
C PRO A 411 -8.42 24.41 -25.45
N GLY A 412 -8.06 24.35 -24.16
CA GLY A 412 -8.91 24.77 -23.04
C GLY A 412 -9.96 23.75 -22.58
N LYS A 413 -9.96 22.54 -23.15
CA LYS A 413 -10.76 21.42 -22.62
C LYS A 413 -9.92 20.53 -21.70
N PRO A 414 -10.54 19.89 -20.69
CA PRO A 414 -9.81 18.96 -19.84
C PRO A 414 -9.30 17.77 -20.63
N THR A 415 -8.03 17.44 -20.43
CA THR A 415 -7.37 16.25 -20.98
C THR A 415 -7.12 15.19 -19.91
N TRP A 416 -7.23 15.54 -18.63
CA TRP A 416 -6.93 14.66 -17.53
C TRP A 416 -7.96 13.54 -17.42
N LYS A 417 -7.47 12.31 -17.46
CA LYS A 417 -8.27 11.10 -17.38
C LYS A 417 -8.38 10.65 -15.93
N PRO A 418 -9.61 10.46 -15.40
CA PRO A 418 -9.78 10.03 -14.01
C PRO A 418 -9.12 8.66 -13.79
N GLU A 419 -9.18 7.77 -14.78
CA GLU A 419 -8.57 6.43 -14.70
C GLU A 419 -7.05 6.48 -14.55
N ASP A 420 -6.41 7.40 -15.26
CA ASP A 420 -4.95 7.53 -15.20
C ASP A 420 -4.53 8.09 -13.85
N VAL A 421 -5.22 9.12 -13.34
CA VAL A 421 -4.95 9.70 -12.01
C VAL A 421 -5.10 8.65 -10.89
N ILE A 422 -6.13 7.81 -10.95
CA ILE A 422 -6.34 6.74 -9.96
C ILE A 422 -5.21 5.71 -10.02
N ILE A 423 -4.87 5.23 -11.23
CA ILE A 423 -3.83 4.22 -11.40
C ILE A 423 -2.48 4.77 -10.95
N ASP A 424 -2.19 6.02 -11.28
CA ASP A 424 -1.02 6.73 -10.79
C ASP A 424 -0.94 6.73 -9.26
N ALA A 425 -2.04 7.07 -8.59
CA ALA A 425 -2.16 7.13 -7.13
C ALA A 425 -1.98 5.77 -6.44
N VAL A 426 -2.56 4.70 -6.99
CA VAL A 426 -2.35 3.36 -6.43
C VAL A 426 -0.90 2.93 -6.59
N PHE A 427 -0.27 3.19 -7.74
CA PHE A 427 1.13 2.82 -7.97
C PHE A 427 2.11 3.65 -7.12
N SER A 428 1.83 4.92 -6.81
CA SER A 428 2.69 5.65 -5.87
C SER A 428 2.69 5.04 -4.47
N GLN A 429 1.60 4.37 -4.08
CA GLN A 429 1.54 3.65 -2.80
C GLN A 429 2.27 2.29 -2.86
N ILE A 430 2.12 1.55 -3.97
CA ILE A 430 2.87 0.29 -4.20
C ILE A 430 4.38 0.56 -4.20
N PHE A 431 4.80 1.67 -4.82
CA PHE A 431 6.19 2.05 -4.98
C PHE A 431 6.71 3.05 -3.95
N GLN A 432 5.97 3.25 -2.86
CA GLN A 432 6.45 4.06 -1.74
C GLN A 432 7.66 3.37 -1.09
N LEU A 433 8.79 4.09 -1.06
CA LEU A 433 9.98 3.72 -0.32
C LEU A 433 10.04 4.49 1.01
N PRO A 434 10.56 3.88 2.09
CA PRO A 434 11.16 2.54 2.15
C PRO A 434 10.14 1.40 2.22
N SER A 435 8.90 1.65 2.64
CA SER A 435 7.84 0.65 2.72
C SER A 435 6.48 1.25 2.37
N PRO A 436 5.58 0.47 1.75
CA PRO A 436 4.20 0.89 1.56
C PRO A 436 3.48 0.96 2.91
N GLU A 437 2.46 1.83 3.03
CA GLU A 437 1.67 1.94 4.27
C GLU A 437 0.92 0.63 4.58
N HIS A 438 0.35 0.01 3.55
CA HIS A 438 -0.41 -1.24 3.66
C HIS A 438 0.31 -2.40 2.99
N ARG A 439 -0.15 -3.62 3.30
CA ARG A 439 0.36 -4.83 2.63
C ARG A 439 0.07 -4.76 1.14
N LEU A 440 1.06 -5.10 0.31
CA LEU A 440 0.97 -5.02 -1.16
C LEU A 440 -0.31 -5.68 -1.73
N VAL A 441 -0.70 -6.84 -1.19
CA VAL A 441 -1.90 -7.59 -1.62
C VAL A 441 -3.20 -6.76 -1.59
N TYR A 442 -3.30 -5.76 -0.70
CA TYR A 442 -4.43 -4.84 -0.65
C TYR A 442 -4.51 -4.02 -1.94
N TYR A 443 -3.42 -3.33 -2.33
CA TYR A 443 -3.37 -2.53 -3.55
C TYR A 443 -3.57 -3.40 -4.81
N HIS A 444 -3.07 -4.64 -4.82
CA HIS A 444 -3.31 -5.57 -5.93
C HIS A 444 -4.81 -5.86 -6.07
N SER A 445 -5.46 -6.16 -4.94
CA SER A 445 -6.90 -6.43 -4.90
C SER A 445 -7.71 -5.20 -5.31
N LEU A 446 -7.30 -4.00 -4.88
CA LEU A 446 -7.95 -2.74 -5.23
C LEU A 446 -7.93 -2.49 -6.74
N ILE A 447 -6.78 -2.66 -7.40
CA ILE A 447 -6.67 -2.56 -8.86
C ILE A 447 -7.58 -3.59 -9.53
N THR A 448 -7.59 -4.83 -9.04
CA THR A 448 -8.46 -5.89 -9.58
C THR A 448 -9.95 -5.55 -9.44
N GLU A 449 -10.41 -5.04 -8.30
CA GLU A 449 -11.80 -4.61 -8.13
C GLU A 449 -12.13 -3.40 -9.04
N SER A 450 -11.24 -2.42 -9.16
CA SER A 450 -11.41 -1.30 -10.10
C SER A 450 -11.51 -1.76 -11.56
N CYS A 451 -10.71 -2.74 -11.98
CA CYS A 451 -10.80 -3.36 -13.29
C CYS A 451 -12.14 -4.08 -13.53
N LYS A 452 -12.77 -4.65 -12.50
CA LYS A 452 -14.09 -5.29 -12.63
C LYS A 452 -15.21 -4.26 -12.79
N ILE A 453 -15.11 -3.12 -12.11
CA ILE A 453 -16.10 -2.03 -12.20
C ILE A 453 -16.06 -1.38 -13.59
N SER A 454 -14.86 -0.99 -14.06
CA SER A 454 -14.70 -0.24 -15.31
C SER A 454 -13.60 -0.84 -16.21
N PRO A 455 -13.78 -2.06 -16.76
CA PRO A 455 -12.73 -2.75 -17.52
C PRO A 455 -12.29 -1.97 -18.76
N GLY A 456 -13.23 -1.34 -19.47
CA GLY A 456 -12.94 -0.57 -20.69
C GLY A 456 -12.14 0.72 -20.45
N ALA A 457 -12.04 1.18 -19.20
CA ALA A 457 -11.40 2.43 -18.82
C ALA A 457 -10.07 2.16 -18.09
N ILE A 458 -10.09 1.26 -17.10
CA ILE A 458 -8.93 0.96 -16.25
C ILE A 458 -7.90 0.10 -16.99
N ALA A 459 -8.31 -0.94 -17.72
CA ALA A 459 -7.37 -1.87 -18.35
C ALA A 459 -6.44 -1.20 -19.40
N PRO A 460 -6.92 -0.28 -20.26
CA PRO A 460 -6.04 0.48 -21.14
C PRO A 460 -5.02 1.35 -20.40
N SER A 461 -5.45 2.02 -19.31
CA SER A 461 -4.56 2.82 -18.46
C SER A 461 -3.45 1.95 -17.85
N LEU A 462 -3.85 0.81 -17.29
CA LEU A 462 -2.92 -0.14 -16.69
C LEU A 462 -1.92 -0.70 -17.70
N GLY A 463 -2.36 -0.99 -18.93
CA GLY A 463 -1.48 -1.41 -20.00
C GLY A 463 -0.45 -0.35 -20.39
N ARG A 464 -0.75 0.95 -20.26
CA ARG A 464 0.24 2.02 -20.45
C ARG A 464 1.22 2.09 -19.27
N ALA A 465 0.73 1.97 -18.03
CA ALA A 465 1.54 1.93 -16.82
C ALA A 465 2.57 0.78 -16.85
N ILE A 466 2.12 -0.45 -17.15
CA ILE A 466 3.00 -1.63 -17.24
C ILE A 466 4.12 -1.42 -18.26
N ARG A 467 3.79 -0.84 -19.44
CA ARG A 467 4.79 -0.55 -20.48
C ARG A 467 5.79 0.51 -20.04
N PHE A 468 5.35 1.56 -19.36
CA PHE A 468 6.24 2.56 -18.78
C PHE A 468 7.21 1.92 -17.77
N LEU A 469 6.69 1.13 -16.83
CA LEU A 469 7.49 0.48 -15.79
C LEU A 469 8.52 -0.50 -16.38
N PHE A 470 8.10 -1.37 -17.29
CA PHE A 470 9.00 -2.34 -17.93
C PHE A 470 10.06 -1.66 -18.80
N ARG A 471 9.71 -0.59 -19.51
CA ARG A 471 10.66 0.15 -20.35
C ARG A 471 11.82 0.72 -19.53
N ASN A 472 11.55 1.14 -18.30
CA ASN A 472 12.46 1.87 -17.41
C ASN A 472 13.02 1.01 -16.25
N ILE A 473 12.89 -0.31 -16.29
CA ILE A 473 13.31 -1.20 -15.19
C ILE A 473 14.84 -1.24 -14.99
N ASP A 474 15.57 -0.89 -16.03
CA ASP A 474 17.02 -0.69 -16.01
C ASP A 474 17.45 0.62 -15.32
N GLN A 475 16.53 1.49 -14.96
CA GLN A 475 16.82 2.69 -14.15
C GLN A 475 16.12 2.65 -12.78
N MET A 476 15.04 1.88 -12.66
CA MET A 476 14.25 1.76 -11.45
C MET A 476 15.05 1.13 -10.30
N ASP A 477 14.79 1.61 -9.08
CA ASP A 477 15.26 0.97 -7.85
C ASP A 477 14.93 -0.52 -7.86
N MET A 478 15.89 -1.34 -7.41
CA MET A 478 15.80 -2.79 -7.49
C MET A 478 14.66 -3.35 -6.65
N GLU A 479 14.39 -2.77 -5.47
CA GLU A 479 13.29 -3.21 -4.62
C GLU A 479 11.94 -2.92 -5.28
N LEU A 480 11.82 -1.78 -5.97
CA LEU A 480 10.61 -1.41 -6.71
C LEU A 480 10.41 -2.30 -7.93
N SER A 481 11.49 -2.64 -8.63
CA SER A 481 11.49 -3.61 -9.73
C SER A 481 10.98 -4.98 -9.26
N TYR A 482 11.38 -5.41 -8.06
CA TYR A 482 10.90 -6.64 -7.44
C TYR A 482 9.40 -6.56 -7.04
N ARG A 483 8.95 -5.44 -6.45
CA ARG A 483 7.53 -5.23 -6.15
C ARG A 483 6.67 -5.20 -7.41
N PHE A 484 7.16 -4.59 -8.49
CA PHE A 484 6.51 -4.60 -9.78
C PHE A 484 6.39 -6.02 -10.33
N MET A 485 7.44 -6.83 -10.22
CA MET A 485 7.45 -8.23 -10.66
C MET A 485 6.39 -9.05 -9.90
N ASP A 486 6.37 -8.95 -8.56
CA ASP A 486 5.38 -9.63 -7.72
C ASP A 486 3.95 -9.17 -8.02
N TRP A 487 3.75 -7.86 -8.16
CA TRP A 487 2.46 -7.28 -8.54
C TRP A 487 1.99 -7.77 -9.90
N PHE A 488 2.88 -7.75 -10.90
CA PHE A 488 2.53 -8.11 -12.27
C PHE A 488 2.16 -9.60 -12.37
N ALA A 489 2.96 -10.50 -11.78
CA ALA A 489 2.64 -11.93 -11.77
C ALA A 489 1.30 -12.22 -11.04
N HIS A 490 1.07 -11.58 -9.89
CA HIS A 490 -0.19 -11.74 -9.17
C HIS A 490 -1.38 -11.16 -9.97
N HIS A 491 -1.20 -10.00 -10.61
CA HIS A 491 -2.22 -9.41 -11.47
C HIS A 491 -2.58 -10.35 -12.62
N LEU A 492 -1.60 -10.86 -13.37
CA LEU A 492 -1.81 -11.79 -14.47
C LEU A 492 -2.55 -13.06 -14.03
N SER A 493 -2.26 -13.61 -12.84
CA SER A 493 -2.97 -14.78 -12.32
C SER A 493 -4.49 -14.56 -12.13
N ASN A 494 -4.93 -13.31 -11.92
CA ASN A 494 -6.34 -12.94 -11.81
C ASN A 494 -7.01 -12.70 -13.18
N PHE A 495 -6.23 -12.60 -14.25
CA PHE A 495 -6.68 -12.35 -15.63
C PHE A 495 -6.18 -13.44 -16.59
N GLU A 496 -6.27 -14.70 -16.14
CA GLU A 496 -5.96 -15.91 -16.92
C GLU A 496 -4.53 -15.98 -17.49
N PHE A 497 -3.57 -15.30 -16.85
CA PHE A 497 -2.16 -15.22 -17.28
C PHE A 497 -1.99 -14.64 -18.70
N ARG A 498 -2.89 -13.72 -19.09
CA ARG A 498 -2.88 -13.09 -20.41
C ARG A 498 -2.14 -11.75 -20.39
N TRP A 499 -1.04 -11.69 -21.14
CA TRP A 499 -0.35 -10.45 -21.48
C TRP A 499 0.10 -10.49 -22.93
N LYS A 500 0.39 -9.33 -23.53
CA LYS A 500 0.91 -9.23 -24.88
C LYS A 500 2.43 -9.48 -24.91
N TRP A 501 2.83 -10.69 -24.53
CA TRP A 501 4.23 -11.14 -24.43
C TRP A 501 5.07 -10.97 -25.70
N THR A 502 4.43 -10.89 -26.86
CA THR A 502 5.09 -10.59 -28.14
C THR A 502 5.80 -9.24 -28.13
N GLU A 503 5.37 -8.28 -27.30
CA GLU A 503 6.02 -6.97 -27.15
C GLU A 503 7.41 -7.06 -26.52
N TRP A 504 7.73 -8.13 -25.77
CA TRP A 504 9.00 -8.28 -25.03
C TRP A 504 9.86 -9.45 -25.53
N VAL A 505 9.59 -9.95 -26.73
CA VAL A 505 10.40 -11.02 -27.35
C VAL A 505 11.88 -10.63 -27.52
N PRO A 506 12.25 -9.41 -27.95
CA PRO A 506 13.66 -9.02 -28.08
C PRO A 506 14.47 -9.21 -26.79
N GLU A 507 13.83 -9.01 -25.64
CA GLU A 507 14.43 -9.02 -24.31
C GLU A 507 14.74 -10.45 -23.83
N VAL A 508 14.06 -11.45 -24.40
CA VAL A 508 14.30 -12.88 -24.11
C VAL A 508 15.68 -13.35 -24.61
N GLU A 509 16.22 -12.68 -25.64
CA GLU A 509 17.53 -13.00 -26.22
C GLU A 509 18.71 -12.34 -25.49
N LEU A 510 18.45 -11.40 -24.57
CA LEU A 510 19.50 -10.71 -23.81
C LEU A 510 20.24 -11.65 -22.84
N SER A 511 21.33 -11.18 -22.25
CA SER A 511 21.97 -11.87 -21.12
C SER A 511 21.02 -11.98 -19.92
N ASN A 512 21.12 -13.05 -19.12
CA ASN A 512 20.36 -13.19 -17.87
C ASN A 512 20.68 -12.09 -16.85
N LEU A 513 21.81 -11.40 -17.03
CA LEU A 513 22.21 -10.24 -16.22
C LEU A 513 21.49 -8.95 -16.64
N SER A 514 20.83 -8.91 -17.81
CA SER A 514 20.02 -7.75 -18.18
C SER A 514 18.82 -7.62 -17.23
N PRO A 515 18.58 -6.43 -16.62
CA PRO A 515 17.44 -6.22 -15.72
C PRO A 515 16.09 -6.61 -16.34
N LYS A 516 15.89 -6.38 -17.64
CA LYS A 516 14.67 -6.73 -18.37
C LYS A 516 14.47 -8.24 -18.45
N LYS A 517 15.53 -9.00 -18.78
CA LYS A 517 15.46 -10.46 -18.84
C LYS A 517 15.35 -11.08 -17.44
N ALA A 518 16.07 -10.55 -16.46
CA ALA A 518 15.96 -10.95 -15.06
C ALA A 518 14.52 -10.79 -14.54
N PHE A 519 13.87 -9.66 -14.87
CA PHE A 519 12.46 -9.43 -14.57
C PHE A 519 11.56 -10.48 -15.23
N ILE A 520 11.71 -10.74 -16.53
CA ILE A 520 10.91 -11.78 -17.23
C ILE A 520 11.08 -13.15 -16.55
N ASN A 521 12.32 -13.56 -16.27
CA ASN A 521 12.60 -14.83 -15.59
C ASN A 521 11.90 -14.90 -14.22
N GLY A 522 11.93 -13.80 -13.46
CA GLY A 522 11.28 -13.73 -12.16
C GLY A 522 9.75 -13.72 -12.24
N VAL A 523 9.14 -13.04 -13.22
CA VAL A 523 7.69 -13.07 -13.46
C VAL A 523 7.25 -14.49 -13.81
N LEU A 524 7.94 -15.16 -14.75
CA LEU A 524 7.61 -16.52 -15.15
C LEU A 524 7.72 -17.50 -13.99
N ASP A 525 8.76 -17.36 -13.16
CA ASP A 525 8.90 -18.18 -11.95
C ASP A 525 7.70 -17.98 -11.00
N LYS A 526 7.31 -16.74 -10.74
CA LYS A 526 6.15 -16.41 -9.89
C LYS A 526 4.82 -16.89 -10.48
N GLU A 527 4.62 -16.77 -11.79
CA GLU A 527 3.44 -17.32 -12.48
C GLU A 527 3.36 -18.84 -12.38
N ILE A 528 4.50 -19.53 -12.49
CA ILE A 528 4.57 -20.99 -12.30
C ILE A 528 4.19 -21.36 -10.86
N ARG A 529 4.67 -20.61 -9.85
CA ARG A 529 4.28 -20.83 -8.45
C ARG A 529 2.78 -20.61 -8.19
N LEU A 530 2.15 -19.70 -8.94
CA LEU A 530 0.70 -19.44 -8.89
C LEU A 530 -0.11 -20.41 -9.77
N SER A 531 0.55 -21.32 -10.49
CA SER A 531 -0.03 -22.22 -11.48
C SER A 531 0.83 -23.49 -11.59
N PHE A 532 1.15 -23.93 -12.81
CA PHE A 532 2.12 -24.98 -13.08
C PHE A 532 2.81 -24.74 -14.44
N ALA A 533 4.04 -25.24 -14.59
CA ALA A 533 4.93 -24.93 -15.72
C ALA A 533 4.28 -25.11 -17.10
N LYS A 534 3.59 -26.25 -17.30
CA LYS A 534 2.91 -26.55 -18.56
C LYS A 534 1.87 -25.49 -18.95
N ARG A 535 1.02 -25.05 -18.01
CA ARG A 535 -0.02 -24.05 -18.29
C ARG A 535 0.57 -22.68 -18.62
N ILE A 536 1.60 -22.26 -17.90
CA ILE A 536 2.27 -20.98 -18.18
C ILE A 536 2.99 -21.03 -19.53
N ARG A 537 3.62 -22.16 -19.87
CA ARG A 537 4.23 -22.34 -21.19
C ARG A 537 3.21 -22.20 -22.34
N GLU A 538 1.97 -22.65 -22.14
CA GLU A 538 0.88 -22.54 -23.12
C GLU A 538 0.38 -21.08 -23.33
N THR A 539 0.60 -20.17 -22.37
CA THR A 539 0.20 -18.74 -22.52
C THR A 539 1.27 -17.88 -23.21
N LEU A 540 2.46 -18.44 -23.45
CA LEU A 540 3.63 -17.73 -23.97
C LEU A 540 3.89 -18.04 -25.46
N PRO A 541 4.40 -17.07 -26.23
CA PRO A 541 4.86 -17.32 -27.59
C PRO A 541 6.14 -18.17 -27.60
N GLU A 542 6.39 -18.86 -28.72
CA GLU A 542 7.47 -19.85 -28.89
C GLU A 542 8.86 -19.41 -28.40
N PRO A 543 9.34 -18.16 -28.62
CA PRO A 543 10.67 -17.74 -28.15
C PRO A 543 10.90 -17.88 -26.63
N TYR A 544 9.84 -17.84 -25.83
CA TYR A 544 9.91 -17.96 -24.36
C TYR A 544 10.03 -19.41 -23.88
N HIS A 545 9.70 -20.39 -24.72
CA HIS A 545 9.60 -21.78 -24.29
C HIS A 545 10.93 -22.34 -23.78
N LYS A 546 12.07 -21.76 -24.19
CA LYS A 546 13.40 -22.10 -23.67
C LYS A 546 13.62 -21.67 -22.21
N LEU A 547 12.85 -20.70 -21.71
CA LEU A 547 12.91 -20.24 -20.31
C LEU A 547 12.14 -21.16 -19.35
N ILE A 548 11.26 -22.02 -19.89
CA ILE A 548 10.51 -23.04 -19.15
C ILE A 548 10.89 -24.42 -19.70
N PRO A 549 12.10 -24.92 -19.39
CA PRO A 549 12.54 -26.24 -19.87
C PRO A 549 11.67 -27.36 -19.30
N ALA A 550 11.71 -28.54 -19.94
CA ALA A 550 10.93 -29.70 -19.51
C ALA A 550 11.27 -30.17 -18.08
N SER A 551 12.45 -29.83 -17.54
CA SER A 551 12.79 -30.08 -16.15
C SER A 551 11.83 -29.40 -15.17
N LYS A 552 11.36 -28.17 -15.49
CA LYS A 552 10.37 -27.45 -14.68
C LYS A 552 8.97 -28.08 -14.71
N GLU A 553 8.68 -28.98 -15.64
CA GLU A 553 7.43 -29.74 -15.66
C GLU A 553 7.48 -30.95 -14.71
N LYS A 554 8.65 -31.33 -14.22
CA LYS A 554 8.79 -32.40 -13.22
C LYS A 554 8.48 -31.86 -11.83
N ASP A 555 7.36 -32.26 -11.25
CA ASP A 555 7.00 -31.86 -9.87
C ASP A 555 7.98 -32.42 -8.82
N ILE A 556 8.62 -33.55 -9.11
CA ILE A 556 9.57 -34.23 -8.22
C ILE A 556 10.96 -34.16 -8.86
N PRO A 557 11.93 -33.46 -8.24
CA PRO A 557 13.30 -33.43 -8.72
C PRO A 557 13.96 -34.81 -8.72
N ASP A 558 14.88 -35.02 -9.65
CA ASP A 558 15.66 -36.25 -9.73
C ASP A 558 16.61 -36.34 -8.51
N PHE A 559 16.64 -37.50 -7.84
CA PHE A 559 17.56 -37.72 -6.74
C PHE A 559 18.99 -37.91 -7.27
N LYS A 560 19.87 -36.92 -7.08
CA LYS A 560 21.22 -36.89 -7.67
C LYS A 560 22.06 -38.14 -7.42
N PHE A 561 21.97 -38.76 -6.24
CA PHE A 561 22.73 -39.98 -5.91
C PHE A 561 22.22 -41.26 -6.61
N ASN A 562 21.15 -41.18 -7.41
CA ASN A 562 20.83 -42.26 -8.35
C ASN A 562 21.86 -42.34 -9.50
N ASN A 563 22.58 -41.26 -9.79
CA ASN A 563 23.67 -41.25 -10.75
C ASN A 563 24.96 -41.78 -10.10
N ASP A 564 25.51 -42.87 -10.65
CA ASP A 564 26.75 -43.49 -10.16
C ASP A 564 27.98 -42.58 -10.31
N GLN A 565 27.91 -41.54 -11.14
CA GLN A 565 28.98 -40.54 -11.28
C GLN A 565 29.01 -39.52 -10.14
N THR A 566 27.93 -39.41 -9.35
CA THR A 566 27.88 -38.49 -8.21
C THR A 566 28.75 -39.04 -7.06
N PRO A 567 29.63 -38.22 -6.46
CA PRO A 567 30.40 -38.64 -5.29
C PRO A 567 29.50 -39.21 -4.19
N TYR A 568 29.92 -40.33 -3.58
CA TYR A 568 29.19 -41.01 -2.51
C TYR A 568 27.79 -41.52 -2.90
N ALA A 569 27.54 -41.79 -4.20
CA ALA A 569 26.24 -42.26 -4.69
C ALA A 569 25.74 -43.54 -3.99
N LYS A 570 26.65 -44.47 -3.67
CA LYS A 570 26.31 -45.71 -2.96
C LYS A 570 25.75 -45.41 -1.57
N GLU A 571 26.48 -44.63 -0.80
CA GLU A 571 26.12 -44.20 0.55
C GLU A 571 24.85 -43.35 0.53
N GLY A 572 24.68 -42.48 -0.47
CA GLY A 572 23.48 -41.68 -0.67
C GLY A 572 22.22 -42.53 -0.87
N ARG A 573 22.29 -43.58 -1.68
CA ARG A 573 21.17 -44.52 -1.87
C ARG A 573 20.88 -45.34 -0.61
N GLU A 574 21.92 -45.70 0.13
CA GLU A 574 21.79 -46.44 1.39
C GLU A 574 21.10 -45.60 2.48
N VAL A 575 21.54 -44.35 2.67
CA VAL A 575 20.91 -43.40 3.60
C VAL A 575 19.45 -43.14 3.22
N LEU A 576 19.15 -42.95 1.94
CA LEU A 576 17.77 -42.82 1.46
C LEU A 576 16.92 -44.04 1.83
N ALA A 577 17.46 -45.26 1.66
CA ALA A 577 16.76 -46.50 1.99
C ALA A 577 16.51 -46.65 3.50
N LEU A 578 17.49 -46.30 4.34
CA LEU A 578 17.38 -46.32 5.79
C LEU A 578 16.34 -45.31 6.30
N LEU A 579 16.38 -44.07 5.79
CA LEU A 579 15.41 -43.03 6.14
C LEU A 579 13.99 -43.40 5.71
N LYS A 580 13.80 -44.05 4.55
CA LYS A 580 12.49 -44.58 4.12
C LYS A 580 11.97 -45.68 5.05
N LYS A 581 12.86 -46.53 5.56
CA LYS A 581 12.53 -47.59 6.52
C LYS A 581 12.34 -47.08 7.95
N LYS A 582 12.59 -45.80 8.21
CA LYS A 582 12.61 -45.21 9.56
C LYS A 582 13.56 -45.98 10.49
N ALA A 583 14.74 -46.34 9.97
CA ALA A 583 15.81 -46.95 10.74
C ALA A 583 16.26 -46.03 11.89
N ALA A 584 16.89 -46.61 12.91
CA ALA A 584 17.46 -45.86 14.02
C ALA A 584 18.65 -45.00 13.54
N GLU A 585 18.87 -43.84 14.17
CA GLU A 585 19.91 -42.88 13.76
C GLU A 585 21.32 -43.48 13.86
N GLU A 586 21.55 -44.46 14.75
CA GLU A 586 22.82 -45.17 14.86
C GLU A 586 23.15 -46.01 13.61
N GLU A 587 22.14 -46.53 12.92
CA GLU A 587 22.33 -47.27 11.66
C GLU A 587 22.69 -46.32 10.52
N ILE A 588 22.07 -45.14 10.50
CA ILE A 588 22.36 -44.08 9.52
C ILE A 588 23.76 -43.51 9.77
N GLN A 589 24.15 -43.34 11.04
CA GLN A 589 25.46 -42.84 11.44
C GLN A 589 26.60 -43.72 10.91
N LYS A 590 26.46 -45.05 10.96
CA LYS A 590 27.47 -45.98 10.41
C LYS A 590 27.77 -45.74 8.92
N VAL A 591 26.74 -45.46 8.13
CA VAL A 591 26.91 -45.17 6.70
C VAL A 591 27.61 -43.81 6.51
N LEU A 592 27.28 -42.83 7.34
CA LEU A 592 27.87 -41.50 7.28
C LEU A 592 29.30 -41.45 7.83
N ASP A 593 29.66 -42.30 8.78
CA ASP A 593 31.06 -42.49 9.21
C ASP A 593 31.94 -43.03 8.07
N SER A 594 31.39 -43.90 7.22
CA SER A 594 32.06 -44.34 5.97
C SER A 594 32.28 -43.16 5.01
N VAL A 595 31.31 -42.25 4.89
CA VAL A 595 31.46 -41.02 4.11
C VAL A 595 32.55 -40.13 4.74
N HIS A 596 32.60 -40.01 6.07
CA HIS A 596 33.62 -39.21 6.74
C HIS A 596 35.02 -39.75 6.49
N ALA A 597 35.21 -41.06 6.55
CA ALA A 597 36.48 -41.71 6.24
C ALA A 597 36.89 -41.45 4.78
N GLN A 598 36.01 -41.68 3.81
CA GLN A 598 36.29 -41.45 2.40
C GLN A 598 36.55 -39.98 2.08
N ALA A 599 35.83 -39.05 2.71
CA ALA A 599 36.03 -37.61 2.53
C ALA A 599 37.39 -37.17 3.11
N SER A 600 37.77 -37.69 4.27
CA SER A 600 39.08 -37.43 4.88
C SER A 600 40.22 -37.95 4.00
N GLU A 601 40.08 -39.16 3.44
CA GLU A 601 41.06 -39.75 2.51
C GLU A 601 41.21 -38.92 1.21
N ARG A 602 40.14 -38.25 0.78
CA ARG A 602 40.13 -37.36 -0.40
C ARG A 602 40.56 -35.93 -0.08
N GLY A 603 40.97 -35.65 1.16
CA GLY A 603 41.45 -34.34 1.59
C GLY A 603 40.36 -33.27 1.73
N VAL A 604 39.10 -33.66 1.95
CA VAL A 604 38.02 -32.72 2.28
C VAL A 604 38.25 -32.17 3.69
N GLU A 605 38.34 -30.85 3.82
CA GLU A 605 38.64 -30.16 5.08
C GLU A 605 37.61 -30.46 6.19
N ASP A 606 36.32 -30.43 5.85
CA ASP A 606 35.23 -30.80 6.74
C ASP A 606 34.45 -32.00 6.18
N PRO A 607 34.74 -33.24 6.65
CA PRO A 607 34.01 -34.45 6.25
C PRO A 607 32.52 -34.41 6.57
N LEU A 608 32.06 -33.53 7.48
CA LEU A 608 30.66 -33.39 7.83
C LEU A 608 29.85 -32.79 6.67
N VAL A 609 30.45 -31.96 5.82
CA VAL A 609 29.82 -31.33 4.65
C VAL A 609 29.23 -32.37 3.68
N PRO A 610 30.01 -33.30 3.07
CA PRO A 610 29.44 -34.28 2.14
C PRO A 610 28.43 -35.22 2.80
N SER A 611 28.62 -35.56 4.08
CA SER A 611 27.66 -36.37 4.83
C SER A 611 26.32 -35.65 5.09
N THR A 612 26.38 -34.34 5.31
CA THR A 612 25.21 -33.47 5.48
C THR A 612 24.45 -33.33 4.18
N ASP A 613 25.17 -33.18 3.05
CA ASP A 613 24.56 -33.12 1.73
C ASP A 613 23.77 -34.39 1.41
N ILE A 614 24.35 -35.56 1.68
CA ILE A 614 23.67 -36.85 1.52
C ILE A 614 22.39 -36.91 2.38
N TYR A 615 22.51 -36.57 3.66
CA TYR A 615 21.39 -36.66 4.60
C TYR A 615 20.26 -35.71 4.23
N MET A 616 20.58 -34.43 3.97
CA MET A 616 19.58 -33.42 3.62
C MET A 616 18.93 -33.70 2.26
N THR A 617 19.71 -34.07 1.23
CA THR A 617 19.15 -34.46 -0.07
C THR A 617 18.22 -35.67 0.05
N SER A 618 18.55 -36.63 0.93
CA SER A 618 17.70 -37.81 1.18
C SER A 618 16.39 -37.44 1.88
N ILE A 619 16.43 -36.52 2.86
CA ILE A 619 15.24 -35.95 3.51
C ILE A 619 14.32 -35.30 2.48
N LEU A 620 14.89 -34.45 1.61
CA LEU A 620 14.16 -33.75 0.56
C LEU A 620 13.54 -34.71 -0.45
N SER A 621 14.27 -35.75 -0.85
CA SER A 621 13.77 -36.78 -1.77
C SER A 621 12.57 -37.54 -1.22
N ILE A 622 12.59 -37.88 0.08
CA ILE A 622 11.45 -38.54 0.76
C ILE A 622 10.26 -37.58 0.89
N GLY A 623 10.54 -36.32 1.20
CA GLY A 623 9.55 -35.27 1.41
C GLY A 623 8.97 -34.63 0.14
N SER A 624 9.49 -34.99 -1.04
CA SER A 624 9.29 -34.26 -2.30
C SER A 624 7.85 -34.17 -2.80
N LYS A 625 6.94 -35.00 -2.28
CA LYS A 625 5.54 -35.03 -2.71
C LYS A 625 4.75 -33.75 -2.39
N SER A 626 5.08 -33.08 -1.28
CA SER A 626 4.42 -31.81 -0.88
C SER A 626 5.17 -31.17 0.28
N LEU A 627 4.93 -29.88 0.53
CA LEU A 627 5.51 -29.17 1.67
C LEU A 627 5.24 -29.87 3.03
N SER A 628 4.05 -30.41 3.28
CA SER A 628 3.76 -31.12 4.54
C SER A 628 4.57 -32.41 4.71
N HIS A 629 4.88 -33.11 3.63
CA HIS A 629 5.68 -34.34 3.68
C HIS A 629 7.14 -34.04 3.99
N VAL A 630 7.72 -32.99 3.37
CA VAL A 630 9.09 -32.57 3.70
C VAL A 630 9.18 -32.04 5.12
N LEU A 631 8.21 -31.27 5.61
CA LEU A 631 8.20 -30.81 7.00
C LEU A 631 8.10 -31.97 7.99
N SER A 632 7.22 -32.95 7.77
CA SER A 632 7.14 -34.14 8.61
C SER A 632 8.44 -34.95 8.62
N THR A 633 9.16 -34.97 7.50
CA THR A 633 10.46 -35.66 7.41
C THR A 633 11.56 -34.87 8.13
N ILE A 634 11.58 -33.54 7.99
CA ILE A 634 12.49 -32.65 8.72
C ILE A 634 12.25 -32.77 10.23
N ASP A 635 11.00 -32.77 10.70
CA ASP A 635 10.67 -32.88 12.12
C ASP A 635 11.20 -34.18 12.75
N ARG A 636 11.11 -35.30 12.01
CA ARG A 636 11.68 -36.58 12.47
C ARG A 636 13.20 -36.54 12.59
N CYS A 637 13.87 -35.79 11.73
CA CYS A 637 15.33 -35.70 11.65
C CYS A 637 15.88 -34.44 12.36
N LYS A 638 15.04 -33.72 13.11
CA LYS A 638 15.35 -32.38 13.62
C LYS A 638 16.53 -32.36 14.59
N GLU A 639 16.57 -33.30 15.53
CA GLU A 639 17.63 -33.37 16.55
C GLU A 639 19.01 -33.46 15.89
N ARG A 640 19.16 -34.37 14.93
CA ARG A 640 20.40 -34.54 14.18
C ARG A 640 20.76 -33.32 13.33
N LEU A 641 19.77 -32.69 12.69
CA LEU A 641 20.01 -31.47 11.91
C LEU A 641 20.49 -30.30 12.79
N LEU A 642 19.95 -30.17 14.01
CA LEU A 642 20.41 -29.19 14.99
C LEU A 642 21.85 -29.49 15.45
N GLU A 643 22.17 -30.76 15.71
CA GLU A 643 23.52 -31.18 16.09
C GLU A 643 24.56 -30.90 14.99
N ILE A 644 24.23 -31.17 13.73
CA ILE A 644 25.10 -30.85 12.58
C ILE A 644 25.43 -29.35 12.60
N GLY A 645 24.41 -28.52 12.76
CA GLY A 645 24.57 -27.07 12.82
C GLY A 645 25.45 -26.62 13.98
N GLY A 646 25.33 -27.24 15.16
CA GLY A 646 26.16 -26.93 16.33
C GLY A 646 27.63 -27.37 16.21
N ARG A 647 27.93 -28.33 15.34
CA ARG A 647 29.27 -28.91 15.16
C ARG A 647 30.08 -28.23 14.06
N SER A 648 29.45 -27.76 12.99
CA SER A 648 30.13 -27.06 11.89
C SER A 648 29.23 -26.05 11.20
N GLU A 649 29.71 -24.82 11.08
CA GLU A 649 29.06 -23.77 10.29
C GLU A 649 29.09 -24.09 8.78
N ALA A 650 30.14 -24.74 8.28
CA ALA A 650 30.21 -25.16 6.88
C ALA A 650 29.14 -26.23 6.57
N ALA A 651 28.97 -27.19 7.47
CA ALA A 651 27.89 -28.18 7.34
C ALA A 651 26.50 -27.54 7.49
N ARG A 652 26.33 -26.53 8.36
CA ARG A 652 25.08 -25.76 8.45
C ARG A 652 24.74 -25.06 7.14
N ARG A 653 25.71 -24.39 6.51
CA ARG A 653 25.54 -23.77 5.18
C ARG A 653 25.24 -24.82 4.10
N GLN A 654 25.85 -26.01 4.21
CA GLN A 654 25.57 -27.12 3.31
C GLN A 654 24.10 -27.58 3.37
N ILE A 655 23.42 -27.52 4.52
CA ILE A 655 21.98 -27.81 4.61
C ILE A 655 21.19 -26.92 3.64
N VAL A 656 21.47 -25.61 3.66
CA VAL A 656 20.81 -24.64 2.78
C VAL A 656 21.19 -24.90 1.32
N ALA A 657 22.47 -25.16 1.03
CA ALA A 657 22.96 -25.49 -0.30
C ALA A 657 22.24 -26.70 -0.91
N SER A 658 22.10 -27.79 -0.14
CA SER A 658 21.40 -29.00 -0.57
C SER A 658 19.92 -28.77 -0.86
N VAL A 659 19.25 -27.86 -0.13
CA VAL A 659 17.86 -27.46 -0.44
C VAL A 659 17.78 -26.73 -1.77
N LEU A 660 18.68 -25.77 -2.01
CA LEU A 660 18.72 -24.99 -3.24
C LEU A 660 19.03 -25.88 -4.46
N ASP A 661 19.99 -26.80 -4.32
CA ASP A 661 20.38 -27.71 -5.39
C ASP A 661 19.28 -28.72 -5.72
N PHE A 662 18.62 -29.27 -4.71
CA PHE A 662 17.55 -30.24 -4.93
C PHE A 662 16.33 -29.59 -5.62
N TRP A 663 16.02 -28.34 -5.29
CA TRP A 663 14.87 -27.61 -5.83
C TRP A 663 15.27 -26.52 -6.84
N CYS A 664 16.37 -26.74 -7.60
CA CYS A 664 16.89 -25.72 -8.53
C CYS A 664 15.90 -25.32 -9.64
N ASP A 665 15.07 -26.27 -10.11
CA ASP A 665 14.01 -25.99 -11.10
C ASP A 665 12.76 -25.36 -10.48
N HIS A 666 12.60 -25.45 -9.16
CA HIS A 666 11.45 -24.94 -8.40
C HIS A 666 11.91 -24.05 -7.24
N PRO A 667 12.50 -22.89 -7.55
CA PRO A 667 13.18 -22.05 -6.57
C PRO A 667 12.25 -21.57 -5.43
N GLY A 668 10.96 -21.38 -5.70
CA GLY A 668 9.99 -21.03 -4.66
C GLY A 668 9.80 -22.09 -3.59
N THR A 669 9.85 -23.37 -3.95
CA THR A 669 9.82 -24.48 -2.99
C THR A 669 11.09 -24.47 -2.13
N ALA A 670 12.24 -24.20 -2.75
CA ALA A 670 13.51 -24.07 -2.04
C ALA A 670 13.45 -22.96 -0.97
N VAL A 671 13.03 -21.76 -1.37
CA VAL A 671 12.89 -20.60 -0.48
C VAL A 671 11.93 -20.90 0.68
N ASN A 672 10.79 -21.52 0.40
CA ASN A 672 9.83 -21.91 1.44
C ASN A 672 10.40 -22.92 2.44
N ILE A 673 11.22 -23.88 1.99
CA ILE A 673 11.87 -24.84 2.88
C ILE A 673 12.93 -24.15 3.74
N VAL A 674 13.74 -23.26 3.16
CA VAL A 674 14.73 -22.46 3.92
C VAL A 674 14.04 -21.60 4.98
N ASP A 675 12.91 -20.95 4.66
CA ASP A 675 12.09 -20.22 5.64
C ASP A 675 11.68 -21.10 6.83
N LYS A 676 11.27 -22.34 6.56
CA LYS A 676 10.86 -23.29 7.60
C LYS A 676 12.02 -23.79 8.43
N LEU A 677 13.18 -24.03 7.83
CA LEU A 677 14.40 -24.39 8.55
C LEU A 677 14.85 -23.27 9.51
N LEU A 678 14.69 -22.00 9.13
CA LEU A 678 14.90 -20.85 10.02
C LEU A 678 13.93 -20.86 11.21
N ASN A 679 12.64 -21.12 10.97
CA ASN A 679 11.64 -21.20 12.05
C ASN A 679 11.92 -22.34 13.03
N TYR A 680 12.54 -23.43 12.57
CA TYR A 680 12.97 -24.55 13.40
C TYR A 680 14.35 -24.37 14.03
N THR A 681 15.01 -23.22 13.80
CA THR A 681 16.36 -22.90 14.25
C THR A 681 17.42 -23.93 13.83
N ILE A 682 17.15 -24.71 12.78
CA ILE A 682 18.09 -25.68 12.20
C ILE A 682 19.23 -24.95 11.50
N ILE A 683 18.89 -23.83 10.85
CA ILE A 683 19.84 -22.93 10.21
C ILE A 683 19.72 -21.54 10.84
N THR A 684 20.78 -20.74 10.74
CA THR A 684 20.81 -19.37 11.24
C THR A 684 20.62 -18.37 10.10
N PRO A 685 20.11 -17.15 10.38
CA PRO A 685 20.06 -16.08 9.39
C PRO A 685 21.41 -15.82 8.71
N MET A 686 22.50 -15.85 9.48
CA MET A 686 23.86 -15.63 8.97
C MET A 686 24.28 -16.72 7.99
N ALA A 687 23.97 -17.99 8.26
CA ALA A 687 24.28 -19.08 7.33
C ALA A 687 23.55 -18.90 5.97
N VAL A 688 22.32 -18.39 5.98
CA VAL A 688 21.58 -18.09 4.75
C VAL A 688 22.21 -16.93 3.98
N VAL A 689 22.57 -15.85 4.68
CA VAL A 689 23.22 -14.68 4.09
C VAL A 689 24.57 -15.06 3.49
N GLN A 690 25.45 -15.71 4.24
CA GLN A 690 26.77 -16.13 3.77
C GLN A 690 26.66 -17.08 2.57
N LEU A 691 25.75 -18.05 2.60
CA LEU A 691 25.57 -18.92 1.44
C LEU A 691 25.13 -18.13 0.20
N ALA A 692 24.16 -17.22 0.36
CA ALA A 692 23.54 -16.50 -0.74
C ALA A 692 24.48 -15.46 -1.39
N VAL A 693 25.19 -14.68 -0.57
CA VAL A 693 25.96 -13.51 -1.02
C VAL A 693 27.47 -13.67 -0.87
N GLN A 694 27.97 -14.79 -0.33
CA GLN A 694 29.42 -15.07 -0.30
C GLN A 694 29.71 -16.35 -1.09
N ASP A 695 29.20 -17.49 -0.64
CA ASP A 695 29.56 -18.80 -1.23
C ASP A 695 29.04 -18.99 -2.65
N ARG A 696 27.81 -18.53 -2.93
CA ARG A 696 27.11 -18.71 -4.22
C ARG A 696 26.92 -17.42 -4.99
N ILE A 697 27.69 -16.38 -4.68
CA ILE A 697 27.55 -15.09 -5.35
C ILE A 697 27.90 -15.18 -6.85
N ASP A 698 28.68 -16.19 -7.26
CA ASP A 698 29.10 -16.46 -8.65
C ASP A 698 29.67 -15.20 -9.32
N ARG A 699 30.69 -14.61 -8.69
CA ARG A 699 31.30 -13.33 -9.10
C ARG A 699 30.30 -12.16 -9.24
N GLY A 700 29.12 -12.26 -8.62
CA GLY A 700 28.05 -11.27 -8.69
C GLY A 700 26.90 -11.65 -9.63
N ARG A 701 27.01 -12.71 -10.44
CA ARG A 701 25.92 -13.13 -11.36
C ARG A 701 24.64 -13.53 -10.61
N ALA A 702 24.79 -14.10 -9.42
CA ALA A 702 23.66 -14.51 -8.59
C ALA A 702 22.78 -13.33 -8.14
N LEU A 703 23.31 -12.11 -8.12
CA LEU A 703 22.57 -10.90 -7.71
C LEU A 703 21.42 -10.54 -8.68
N ALA A 704 21.48 -11.02 -9.93
CA ALA A 704 20.38 -10.89 -10.90
C ALA A 704 19.21 -11.85 -10.62
N SER A 705 19.39 -12.85 -9.75
CA SER A 705 18.37 -13.85 -9.43
C SER A 705 17.35 -13.32 -8.43
N SER A 706 16.07 -13.32 -8.82
CA SER A 706 14.96 -12.96 -7.93
C SER A 706 14.85 -13.90 -6.72
N GLN A 707 15.22 -15.17 -6.86
CA GLN A 707 15.23 -16.15 -5.78
C GLN A 707 16.23 -15.76 -4.69
N VAL A 708 17.43 -15.32 -5.07
CA VAL A 708 18.49 -14.94 -4.13
C VAL A 708 18.04 -13.72 -3.33
N TYR A 709 17.49 -12.70 -4.00
CA TYR A 709 16.92 -11.54 -3.34
C TYR A 709 15.76 -11.89 -2.41
N GLU A 710 14.83 -12.75 -2.86
CA GLU A 710 13.67 -13.21 -2.07
C GLU A 710 14.12 -13.91 -0.78
N MET A 711 15.09 -14.82 -0.88
CA MET A 711 15.60 -15.58 0.26
C MET A 711 16.28 -14.70 1.30
N VAL A 712 17.15 -13.78 0.86
CA VAL A 712 17.82 -12.82 1.76
C VAL A 712 16.80 -11.85 2.37
N SER A 713 15.85 -11.35 1.58
CA SER A 713 14.80 -10.43 2.04
C SER A 713 13.89 -11.05 3.09
N ILE A 714 13.43 -12.30 2.90
CA ILE A 714 12.62 -13.03 3.88
C ILE A 714 13.41 -13.23 5.18
N THR A 715 14.68 -13.61 5.06
CA THR A 715 15.56 -13.83 6.21
C THR A 715 15.74 -12.55 7.01
N MET A 716 16.08 -11.45 6.35
CA MET A 716 16.25 -10.15 7.00
C MET A 716 14.94 -9.62 7.58
N PHE A 717 13.80 -9.81 6.91
CA PHE A 717 12.50 -9.44 7.46
C PHE A 717 12.18 -10.16 8.77
N LYS A 718 12.57 -11.44 8.94
CA LYS A 718 12.42 -12.12 10.24
C LYS A 718 13.27 -11.48 11.32
N VAL A 719 14.51 -11.14 11.00
CA VAL A 719 15.46 -10.54 11.93
C VAL A 719 15.00 -9.16 12.37
N THR A 720 14.67 -8.27 11.42
CA THR A 720 14.23 -6.91 11.75
C THR A 720 12.89 -6.92 12.50
N ASN A 721 11.94 -7.78 12.13
CA ASN A 721 10.70 -7.93 12.88
C ASN A 721 10.92 -8.46 14.29
N ARG A 722 11.88 -9.36 14.50
CA ARG A 722 12.22 -9.85 15.84
C ARG A 722 12.69 -8.69 16.71
N VAL A 723 13.61 -7.86 16.22
CA VAL A 723 14.10 -6.68 16.95
C VAL A 723 12.95 -5.70 17.25
N ARG A 724 12.11 -5.41 16.25
CA ARG A 724 10.92 -4.55 16.44
C ARG A 724 9.93 -5.14 17.46
N GLN A 725 9.73 -6.45 17.46
CA GLN A 725 8.87 -7.12 18.45
C GLN A 725 9.44 -7.01 19.86
N VAL A 726 10.74 -7.24 20.03
CA VAL A 726 11.44 -7.08 21.32
C VAL A 726 11.27 -5.65 21.83
N LEU A 727 11.43 -4.64 20.96
CA LEU A 727 11.20 -3.24 21.34
C LEU A 727 9.73 -2.96 21.73
N ARG A 728 8.76 -3.52 21.00
CA ARG A 728 7.33 -3.39 21.33
C ARG A 728 7.01 -4.02 22.68
N GLU A 729 7.55 -5.19 22.97
CA GLU A 729 7.40 -5.87 24.26
C GLU A 729 8.07 -5.06 25.39
N ARG A 730 9.27 -4.53 25.16
CA ARG A 730 9.97 -3.61 26.08
C ARG A 730 9.14 -2.37 26.42
N ASN A 731 8.40 -1.81 25.46
CA ASN A 731 7.53 -0.65 25.65
C ASN A 731 6.11 -1.00 26.13
N ASN A 732 5.77 -2.28 26.27
CA ASN A 732 4.44 -2.70 26.69
C ASN A 732 4.23 -2.47 28.19
N ILE A 733 3.48 -1.42 28.52
CA ILE A 733 3.18 -1.02 29.91
C ILE A 733 2.42 -2.11 30.68
N LYS A 734 1.74 -3.03 29.99
CA LYS A 734 1.03 -4.16 30.63
C LYS A 734 1.97 -5.23 31.19
N LEU A 735 3.24 -5.24 30.79
CA LEU A 735 4.23 -6.19 31.32
C LEU A 735 4.86 -5.67 32.63
N PRO A 736 5.14 -6.55 33.60
CA PRO A 736 5.89 -6.19 34.80
C PRO A 736 7.21 -5.50 34.46
N PHE A 737 7.58 -4.47 35.23
CA PHE A 737 8.78 -3.68 34.97
C PHE A 737 10.06 -4.54 34.95
N GLU A 738 10.17 -5.54 35.84
CA GLU A 738 11.31 -6.48 35.85
C GLU A 738 11.43 -7.27 34.54
N GLN A 739 10.32 -7.69 33.93
CA GLN A 739 10.34 -8.36 32.62
C GLN A 739 10.76 -7.39 31.51
N ARG A 740 10.27 -6.15 31.55
CA ARG A 740 10.68 -5.10 30.59
C ARG A 740 12.18 -4.79 30.71
N GLN A 741 12.73 -4.82 31.92
CA GLN A 741 14.16 -4.64 32.17
C GLN A 741 14.99 -5.79 31.58
N GLN A 742 14.58 -7.04 31.76
CA GLN A 742 15.26 -8.19 31.13
C GLN A 742 15.24 -8.12 29.60
N ILE A 743 14.13 -7.65 29.02
CA ILE A 743 14.01 -7.44 27.57
C ILE A 743 14.94 -6.32 27.10
N ASP A 744 15.01 -5.21 27.86
CA ASP A 744 15.90 -4.09 27.59
C ASP A 744 17.38 -4.51 27.63
N GLU A 745 17.78 -5.36 28.58
CA GLU A 745 19.13 -5.92 28.66
C GLU A 745 19.49 -6.84 27.47
N ALA A 746 18.50 -7.52 26.88
CA ALA A 746 18.69 -8.38 25.70
C ALA A 746 18.71 -7.59 24.38
N LEU A 747 18.05 -6.44 24.33
CA LEU A 747 17.85 -5.64 23.11
C LEU A 747 19.17 -5.21 22.41
N PRO A 748 20.25 -4.79 23.10
CA PRO A 748 21.53 -4.52 22.45
C PRO A 748 22.10 -5.71 21.68
N ARG A 749 21.96 -6.94 22.20
CA ARG A 749 22.46 -8.16 21.53
C ARG A 749 21.68 -8.46 20.25
N GLU A 750 20.35 -8.35 20.30
CA GLU A 750 19.50 -8.56 19.12
C GLU A 750 19.78 -7.52 18.03
N ARG A 751 20.00 -6.25 18.42
CA ARG A 751 20.38 -5.17 17.50
C ARG A 751 21.75 -5.41 16.87
N GLN A 752 22.74 -5.84 17.64
CA GLN A 752 24.06 -6.16 17.10
C GLN A 752 23.98 -7.30 16.09
N GLY A 753 23.25 -8.39 16.39
CA GLY A 753 23.07 -9.48 15.43
C GLY A 753 22.39 -9.04 14.12
N MET A 754 21.47 -8.09 14.18
CA MET A 754 20.88 -7.45 13.00
C MET A 754 21.91 -6.62 12.22
N ARG A 755 22.71 -5.78 12.90
CA ARG A 755 23.77 -4.96 12.28
C ARG A 755 24.83 -5.82 11.59
N ASP A 756 25.24 -6.93 12.23
CA ASP A 756 26.22 -7.86 11.67
C ASP A 756 25.73 -8.48 10.35
N LEU A 757 24.43 -8.77 10.24
CA LEU A 757 23.84 -9.29 9.01
C LEU A 757 23.77 -8.23 7.91
N PHE A 758 23.40 -6.99 8.24
CA PHE A 758 23.43 -5.89 7.28
C PHE A 758 24.86 -5.64 6.77
N ALA A 759 25.85 -5.62 7.67
CA ALA A 759 27.26 -5.47 7.32
C ALA A 759 27.73 -6.61 6.39
N ALA A 760 27.40 -7.86 6.72
CA ALA A 760 27.78 -9.01 5.89
C ALA A 760 27.19 -8.95 4.47
N ILE A 761 25.97 -8.44 4.31
CA ILE A 761 25.36 -8.23 2.99
C ILE A 761 26.06 -7.05 2.28
N GLU A 762 26.22 -5.92 2.96
CA GLU A 762 26.80 -4.70 2.39
C GLU A 762 28.23 -4.91 1.92
N ASP A 763 29.08 -5.56 2.72
CA ASP A 763 30.47 -5.86 2.37
C ASP A 763 30.55 -6.71 1.09
N ALA A 764 29.72 -7.74 0.99
CA ALA A 764 29.68 -8.63 -0.15
C ALA A 764 29.24 -7.90 -1.44
N VAL A 765 28.15 -7.13 -1.38
CA VAL A 765 27.61 -6.47 -2.58
C VAL A 765 28.39 -5.21 -2.97
N SER A 766 29.02 -4.53 -2.00
CA SER A 766 29.91 -3.40 -2.26
C SER A 766 31.21 -3.86 -2.94
N SER A 767 31.73 -5.03 -2.57
CA SER A 767 32.88 -5.64 -3.27
C SER A 767 32.56 -5.93 -4.75
N VAL A 768 31.36 -6.44 -5.04
CA VAL A 768 30.89 -6.63 -6.43
C VAL A 768 30.73 -5.29 -7.15
N ALA A 769 30.13 -4.30 -6.50
CA ALA A 769 29.94 -2.96 -7.07
C ALA A 769 31.27 -2.30 -7.46
N ALA A 770 32.30 -2.43 -6.61
CA ALA A 770 33.64 -1.91 -6.85
C ALA A 770 34.45 -2.72 -7.88
N GLY A 771 33.96 -3.90 -8.28
CA GLY A 771 34.74 -4.84 -9.10
C GLY A 771 35.96 -5.42 -8.39
N ALA A 772 36.03 -5.33 -7.06
CA ALA A 772 37.19 -5.66 -6.23
C ALA A 772 37.18 -7.11 -5.70
N ASN A 773 36.28 -7.96 -6.20
CA ASN A 773 36.21 -9.35 -5.80
C ASN A 773 37.44 -10.11 -6.36
N ASP A 774 38.23 -10.76 -5.49
CA ASP A 774 39.53 -11.38 -5.86
C ASP A 774 39.41 -12.33 -7.06
N GLU A 775 38.28 -13.04 -7.21
CA GLU A 775 38.01 -13.90 -8.38
C GLU A 775 37.77 -13.15 -9.70
N MET A 776 37.38 -11.87 -9.64
CA MET A 776 37.25 -11.01 -10.82
C MET A 776 38.59 -10.42 -11.24
N ILE A 777 39.52 -10.19 -10.31
CA ILE A 777 40.83 -9.58 -10.56
C ILE A 777 41.78 -10.56 -11.27
N GLU A 778 41.71 -11.86 -10.96
CA GLU A 778 42.70 -12.83 -11.47
C GLU A 778 42.42 -13.39 -12.88
N ARG A 779 41.19 -13.32 -13.43
CA ARG A 779 40.83 -13.91 -14.73
C ARG A 779 39.61 -13.29 -15.43
N TYR A 780 39.54 -11.98 -15.62
CA TYR A 780 38.46 -11.42 -16.46
C TYR A 780 38.82 -11.49 -17.96
N ASP A 781 38.55 -12.64 -18.59
CA ASP A 781 38.51 -12.81 -20.06
C ASP A 781 37.09 -12.52 -20.64
N GLY A 782 36.18 -11.94 -19.84
CA GLY A 782 34.78 -11.69 -20.21
C GLY A 782 34.55 -10.40 -21.02
N ASP A 783 33.36 -10.28 -21.62
CA ASP A 783 32.93 -9.08 -22.34
C ASP A 783 32.75 -7.89 -21.37
N SER A 784 33.21 -6.69 -21.77
CA SER A 784 33.14 -5.45 -20.99
C SER A 784 31.70 -5.14 -20.54
N GLU A 785 30.72 -5.49 -21.37
CA GLU A 785 29.29 -5.32 -21.07
C GLU A 785 28.83 -6.21 -19.89
N GLU A 786 29.34 -7.44 -19.80
CA GLU A 786 28.98 -8.36 -18.73
C GLU A 786 29.47 -7.86 -17.37
N GLN A 787 30.72 -7.37 -17.32
CA GLN A 787 31.31 -6.78 -16.12
C GLN A 787 30.50 -5.57 -15.63
N HIS A 788 30.11 -4.70 -16.55
CA HIS A 788 29.29 -3.53 -16.23
C HIS A 788 27.93 -3.95 -15.63
N LEU A 789 27.26 -4.96 -16.18
CA LEU A 789 26.00 -5.47 -15.64
C LEU A 789 26.17 -6.06 -14.23
N ILE A 790 27.26 -6.77 -13.96
CA ILE A 790 27.56 -7.32 -12.63
C ILE A 790 27.75 -6.20 -11.60
N GLN A 791 28.56 -5.19 -11.94
CA GLN A 791 28.77 -4.02 -11.07
C GLN A 791 27.47 -3.26 -10.82
N LEU A 792 26.62 -3.13 -11.85
CA LEU A 792 25.29 -2.54 -11.75
C LEU A 792 24.39 -3.31 -10.76
N TRP A 793 24.44 -4.64 -10.75
CA TRP A 793 23.69 -5.42 -9.75
C TRP A 793 24.27 -5.23 -8.34
N GLY A 794 25.58 -5.17 -8.20
CA GLY A 794 26.25 -4.85 -6.93
C GLY A 794 25.79 -3.50 -6.36
N SER A 795 25.80 -2.44 -7.18
CA SER A 795 25.39 -1.10 -6.75
C SER A 795 23.89 -1.02 -6.41
N ARG A 796 23.04 -1.67 -7.21
CA ARG A 796 21.60 -1.82 -6.94
C ARG A 796 21.32 -2.49 -5.60
N TRP A 797 21.97 -3.62 -5.33
CA TRP A 797 21.84 -4.31 -4.05
C TRP A 797 22.34 -3.45 -2.90
N ALA A 798 23.52 -2.85 -3.02
CA ALA A 798 24.11 -1.99 -1.98
C ALA A 798 23.15 -0.86 -1.59
N ARG A 799 22.54 -0.19 -2.57
CA ARG A 799 21.55 0.87 -2.32
C ARG A 799 20.35 0.39 -1.51
N VAL A 800 19.75 -0.74 -1.89
CA VAL A 800 18.60 -1.33 -1.17
C VAL A 800 18.96 -1.65 0.27
N TRP A 801 20.10 -2.29 0.50
CA TRP A 801 20.49 -2.74 1.84
C TRP A 801 20.96 -1.60 2.74
N ARG A 802 21.62 -0.56 2.19
CA ARG A 802 21.92 0.68 2.92
C ARG A 802 20.64 1.41 3.34
N ARG A 803 19.66 1.53 2.44
CA ARG A 803 18.35 2.11 2.77
C ARG A 803 17.68 1.33 3.91
N LYS A 804 17.61 0.00 3.80
CA LYS A 804 16.99 -0.84 4.83
C LYS A 804 17.72 -0.74 6.17
N ALA A 805 19.05 -0.73 6.18
CA ALA A 805 19.84 -0.53 7.39
C ALA A 805 19.56 0.83 8.05
N ALA A 806 19.60 1.92 7.26
CA ALA A 806 19.32 3.27 7.76
C ALA A 806 17.92 3.40 8.36
N VAL A 807 16.92 2.77 7.74
CA VAL A 807 15.54 2.75 8.25
C VAL A 807 15.43 1.99 9.56
N GLU A 808 16.09 0.83 9.70
CA GLU A 808 16.09 0.13 10.99
C GLU A 808 16.86 0.90 12.07
N GLU A 809 17.98 1.55 11.75
CA GLU A 809 18.68 2.41 12.72
C GLU A 809 17.82 3.59 13.17
N ALA A 810 17.05 4.20 12.28
CA ALA A 810 16.11 5.27 12.63
C ALA A 810 14.96 4.80 13.54
N LEU A 811 14.58 3.52 13.47
CA LEU A 811 13.43 2.98 14.21
C LEU A 811 13.80 2.27 15.51
N VAL A 812 14.91 1.53 15.52
CA VAL A 812 15.34 0.67 16.62
C VAL A 812 16.80 0.89 17.03
N GLY A 813 17.50 1.85 16.42
CA GLY A 813 18.86 2.21 16.78
C GLY A 813 18.98 2.82 18.18
N ASP A 814 20.21 2.99 18.65
CA ASP A 814 20.48 3.46 20.02
C ASP A 814 19.92 4.85 20.31
N ALA A 815 19.93 5.75 19.32
CA ALA A 815 19.35 7.09 19.44
C ALA A 815 17.82 7.11 19.40
N ALA A 816 17.18 6.09 18.82
CA ALA A 816 15.73 6.02 18.64
C ALA A 816 15.01 5.40 19.85
N VAL A 817 15.72 4.67 20.71
CA VAL A 817 15.15 3.98 21.87
C VAL A 817 15.42 4.81 23.14
N PRO A 818 14.41 5.49 23.71
CA PRO A 818 14.59 6.24 24.94
C PRO A 818 14.87 5.31 26.12
N GLU A 819 15.52 5.82 27.18
CA GLU A 819 15.78 5.05 28.40
C GLU A 819 14.48 4.46 28.99
N LEU A 820 14.58 3.25 29.54
CA LEU A 820 13.44 2.59 30.14
C LEU A 820 13.14 3.22 31.51
N VAL A 821 12.11 4.05 31.58
CA VAL A 821 11.68 4.69 32.84
C VAL A 821 10.65 3.83 33.56
N GLN A 822 10.81 3.66 34.88
CA GLN A 822 9.81 3.01 35.72
C GLN A 822 8.54 3.88 35.75
N PRO A 823 7.35 3.35 35.41
CA PRO A 823 6.13 4.12 35.51
C PRO A 823 5.94 4.57 36.97
N PRO A 824 5.45 5.80 37.22
CA PRO A 824 5.17 6.25 38.57
C PRO A 824 4.21 5.26 39.24
N VAL A 825 4.47 4.93 40.50
CA VAL A 825 3.60 4.08 41.31
C VAL A 825 2.26 4.80 41.44
N VAL A 826 1.29 4.43 40.60
CA VAL A 826 -0.09 4.80 40.83
C VAL A 826 -0.56 3.89 41.95
N ASP A 827 -0.81 4.46 43.13
CA ASP A 827 -1.60 3.79 44.18
C ASP A 827 -2.98 3.53 43.58
N VAL A 828 -3.14 2.38 42.93
CA VAL A 828 -4.45 1.91 42.45
C VAL A 828 -5.22 1.53 43.71
N ALA A 829 -6.08 2.43 44.16
CA ALA A 829 -7.18 2.08 45.04
C ALA A 829 -7.93 0.91 44.39
N GLU A 830 -8.02 -0.21 45.10
CA GLU A 830 -8.61 -1.47 44.68
C GLU A 830 -9.92 -1.26 43.89
N GLU A 831 -9.83 -1.30 42.55
CA GLU A 831 -11.01 -1.54 41.72
C GLU A 831 -11.41 -2.99 41.93
N GLN A 832 -12.40 -3.18 42.79
CA GLN A 832 -13.09 -4.44 43.00
C GLN A 832 -13.50 -5.03 41.65
N GLN A 833 -12.89 -6.16 41.31
CA GLN A 833 -13.32 -7.06 40.25
C GLN A 833 -14.82 -7.34 40.43
N ARG A 834 -15.62 -6.77 39.54
CA ARG A 834 -16.92 -7.35 39.21
C ARG A 834 -16.67 -8.41 38.16
N ASP A 835 -16.70 -9.66 38.62
CA ASP A 835 -17.01 -10.80 37.77
C ASP A 835 -18.33 -10.50 37.06
N ASP A 836 -18.29 -10.46 35.74
CA ASP A 836 -19.46 -10.79 34.92
C ASP A 836 -18.98 -11.79 33.85
N ASP A 837 -19.27 -13.05 34.14
CA ASP A 837 -19.56 -14.08 33.14
C ASP A 837 -20.39 -13.47 32.00
N MET A 838 -20.06 -13.80 30.76
CA MET A 838 -20.96 -14.53 29.86
C MET A 838 -20.38 -14.57 28.44
N ASP A 839 -20.02 -15.79 28.04
CA ASP A 839 -20.07 -16.25 26.66
C ASP A 839 -21.37 -15.79 25.96
N GLN A 840 -21.23 -15.14 24.80
CA GLN A 840 -22.03 -15.29 23.56
C GLN A 840 -21.96 -14.02 22.69
N VAL A 841 -21.14 -14.08 21.63
CA VAL A 841 -21.47 -13.97 20.18
C VAL A 841 -20.18 -13.76 19.38
#